data_AF-A0A1H3ZZV2-F1
#
_entry.id   AF-A0A1H3ZZV2-F1
#
_cell.length_a   1.000
_cell.length_b   1.000
_cell.length_c   1.000
_cell.angle_alpha   90.00
_cell.angle_beta   90.00
_cell.angle_gamma   90.00
#
_symmetry.space_group_name_H-M   'P 1'
#
loop_
_entity.id
_entity.type
_entity.pdbx_description
1 polymer ?
#
loop_
_entity_poly.entity_id
_entity_poly.type
_entity_poly.pdbx_seq_one_letter_code
_entity_poly.pdbx_strand_id
1 'polypeptide(L)'
;MEFEDSTIFSIDRQASDTEARDMASGSQRRRDVKTVFLEVNHNEDTIRIDTSSSAIRETLKTKIEEVFSILTVEADWIEDDDELTASRFADEFTKTDIEDDDNSILSAQLRQTNTQPSIPIALSKQSEERDIRPVLAKFSDEIADINLQNIRKFWFSHLGTNARVKIEENIENNFLRLNADIKTRSETRQDQVSETFHEDFGIPLNEKIPLHLVAKTRERLISQMLKGVSAYEARYIRDDDLVKTLTDDLGVLDKDDVEHKQCEGCGNIYLRDYDMCQKCGGNLEVFYNSFELELSKSGTRRYFEKLVKDEGLTYYGQKREGIYGREFEFYQIGDKGEIIRVLLNVEGGNLTPGSAKYLRKSIHPVLVLNPGTVIDENLIEEITSEVIDLGDLIEKDIDDELPDNYISKRLHSVARTTEKRISDNAHDAFKQLGKLVTEPEDYSGGEFEQDAFHIIKQAIVSTEQWGEKRRGNQPDGFGELFFYRNDNEYFRSFAYDGKFTTKDEINMSSKEAEMLRTYALKIYKSDEVKSSDSKFQNFIVITNARPGNFGSVGAKKLNGMRKWNGIPVLMHSDFLLGLYIGYNENMELIKDNIHDFYEQLYLTLNDGKLYHQNIDREYYVHLTREDAKVFFENFRNEASVSGLDITELREFLEKDILPV
;
A
#
# COMPACT_ATOMS: atom_id res chain seq x y z
N MET A 1 44.84 -42.13 -6.19
CA MET A 1 45.20 -41.43 -7.44
C MET A 1 46.40 -40.58 -7.12
N GLU A 2 47.47 -40.75 -7.89
CA GLU A 2 48.77 -40.11 -7.73
C GLU A 2 48.70 -38.66 -8.23
N PHE A 3 49.17 -37.71 -7.42
CA PHE A 3 49.21 -36.26 -7.71
C PHE A 3 50.46 -35.87 -8.54
N GLU A 4 50.92 -36.73 -9.45
CA GLU A 4 52.25 -36.58 -10.07
C GLU A 4 52.42 -35.30 -10.93
N ASP A 5 51.34 -34.69 -11.42
CA ASP A 5 51.39 -33.53 -12.34
C ASP A 5 50.68 -32.26 -11.81
N SER A 6 50.47 -32.17 -10.49
CA SER A 6 49.79 -31.01 -9.86
C SER A 6 50.66 -30.34 -8.80
N THR A 7 50.61 -29.01 -8.70
CA THR A 7 51.24 -28.25 -7.61
C THR A 7 50.19 -27.58 -6.75
N ILE A 8 50.14 -27.93 -5.46
CA ILE A 8 49.19 -27.37 -4.50
C ILE A 8 49.88 -26.29 -3.65
N PHE A 9 49.32 -25.09 -3.67
CA PHE A 9 49.68 -23.98 -2.81
C PHE A 9 48.64 -23.81 -1.70
N SER A 10 49.11 -23.73 -0.46
CA SER A 10 48.30 -23.33 0.69
C SER A 10 48.67 -21.91 1.07
N ILE A 11 47.72 -20.97 0.94
CA ILE A 11 47.93 -19.57 1.33
C ILE A 11 47.18 -19.32 2.63
N ASP A 12 47.95 -19.17 3.71
CA ASP A 12 47.44 -18.77 5.02
C ASP A 12 47.65 -17.28 5.22
N ARG A 13 46.57 -16.56 5.55
CA ARG A 13 46.65 -15.16 5.92
C ARG A 13 47.22 -15.04 7.34
N GLN A 14 48.51 -14.77 7.48
CA GLN A 14 49.07 -14.37 8.78
C GLN A 14 48.43 -13.04 9.21
N ALA A 15 47.88 -13.01 10.42
CA ALA A 15 47.49 -11.76 11.07
C ALA A 15 48.76 -10.93 11.30
N SER A 16 48.77 -9.68 10.86
CA SER A 16 49.85 -8.73 11.16
C SER A 16 49.93 -8.50 12.69
N ASP A 17 51.14 -8.58 13.26
CA ASP A 17 51.41 -8.25 14.67
C ASP A 17 51.19 -6.76 15.03
N THR A 18 50.68 -5.92 14.10
CA THR A 18 50.50 -4.47 14.29
C THR A 18 49.06 -3.96 14.20
N GLU A 19 48.03 -4.81 14.15
CA GLU A 19 46.64 -4.31 14.26
C GLU A 19 46.33 -3.87 15.70
N ALA A 20 46.10 -2.56 15.88
CA ALA A 20 45.73 -1.96 17.16
C ALA A 20 44.43 -2.55 17.71
N ARG A 21 44.39 -2.82 19.02
CA ARG A 21 43.19 -3.26 19.73
C ARG A 21 42.08 -2.21 19.63
N ASP A 22 41.04 -2.50 18.87
CA ASP A 22 39.78 -1.76 18.97
C ASP A 22 39.13 -2.08 20.33
N MET A 23 39.25 -1.15 21.28
CA MET A 23 38.69 -1.27 22.64
C MET A 23 37.21 -0.89 22.74
N ALA A 24 36.43 -0.94 21.65
CA ALA A 24 35.02 -0.50 21.65
C ALA A 24 33.98 -1.61 21.55
N SER A 25 34.35 -2.86 21.22
CA SER A 25 33.39 -3.98 21.22
C SER A 25 33.99 -5.22 21.89
N GLY A 26 33.52 -5.54 23.09
CA GLY A 26 34.00 -6.62 23.96
C GLY A 26 33.77 -8.05 23.44
N SER A 27 33.98 -8.31 22.16
CA SER A 27 34.01 -9.66 21.59
C SER A 27 35.20 -9.81 20.66
N GLN A 28 36.21 -10.58 21.05
CA GLN A 28 37.18 -11.11 20.09
C GLN A 28 36.43 -12.06 19.15
N ARG A 29 36.03 -11.55 17.97
CA ARG A 29 35.79 -12.43 16.83
C ARG A 29 37.13 -13.06 16.50
N ARG A 30 37.30 -14.35 16.84
CA ARG A 30 38.30 -15.18 16.16
C ARG A 30 37.92 -15.13 14.68
N ARG A 31 38.58 -14.27 13.90
CA ARG A 31 38.51 -14.34 12.44
C ARG A 31 39.10 -15.71 12.11
N ASP A 32 38.27 -16.61 11.59
CA ASP A 32 38.72 -17.89 11.07
C ASP A 32 39.95 -17.66 10.20
N VAL A 33 41.01 -18.40 10.49
CA VAL A 33 42.20 -18.44 9.65
C VAL A 33 41.73 -19.04 8.32
N LYS A 34 41.50 -18.18 7.34
CA LYS A 34 41.02 -18.57 6.01
C LYS A 34 42.22 -19.08 5.22
N THR A 35 42.40 -20.40 5.21
CA THR A 35 43.30 -21.08 4.28
C THR A 35 42.63 -21.13 2.91
N VAL A 36 43.35 -20.70 1.87
CA VAL A 36 42.94 -20.89 0.48
C VAL A 36 43.87 -21.92 -0.13
N PHE A 37 43.31 -22.96 -0.73
CA PHE A 37 44.08 -23.94 -1.49
C PHE A 37 43.98 -23.62 -2.98
N LEU A 38 45.12 -23.60 -3.64
CA LEU A 38 45.27 -23.37 -5.07
C LEU A 38 46.01 -24.56 -5.66
N GLU A 39 45.31 -25.39 -6.44
CA GLU A 39 45.91 -26.51 -7.16
C GLU A 39 46.10 -26.10 -8.62
N VAL A 40 47.34 -26.14 -9.09
CA VAL A 40 47.71 -25.89 -10.49
C VAL A 40 47.98 -27.23 -11.14
N ASN A 41 47.13 -27.63 -12.07
CA ASN A 41 47.30 -28.85 -12.85
C ASN A 41 48.06 -28.52 -14.15
N HIS A 42 49.30 -28.99 -14.27
CA HIS A 42 50.20 -28.62 -15.37
C HIS A 42 49.85 -29.30 -16.70
N ASN A 43 49.05 -30.37 -16.67
CA ASN A 43 48.66 -31.09 -17.89
C ASN A 43 47.39 -30.53 -18.54
N GLU A 44 46.51 -29.94 -17.75
CA GLU A 44 45.20 -29.44 -18.20
C GLU A 44 45.20 -27.90 -18.37
N ASP A 45 46.30 -27.22 -18.04
CA ASP A 45 46.38 -25.75 -17.94
C ASP A 45 45.27 -25.16 -17.06
N THR A 46 44.83 -25.89 -16.03
CA THR A 46 43.74 -25.48 -15.13
C THR A 46 44.24 -25.11 -13.74
N ILE A 47 43.60 -24.09 -13.14
CA ILE A 47 43.82 -23.68 -11.76
C ILE A 47 42.54 -23.89 -10.96
N ARG A 48 42.61 -24.72 -9.93
CA ARG A 48 41.50 -24.99 -9.01
C ARG A 48 41.70 -24.21 -7.70
N ILE A 49 40.66 -23.47 -7.31
CA ILE A 49 40.65 -22.65 -6.08
C ILE A 49 39.66 -23.26 -5.09
N ASP A 50 40.12 -23.73 -3.94
CA ASP A 50 39.28 -24.26 -2.87
C ASP A 50 39.27 -23.29 -1.67
N THR A 51 38.10 -22.71 -1.40
CA THR A 51 37.86 -21.78 -0.30
C THR A 51 36.40 -21.81 0.15
N SER A 52 36.16 -21.61 1.44
CA SER A 52 34.81 -21.57 2.03
C SER A 52 34.03 -20.26 1.77
N SER A 53 34.56 -19.35 0.96
CA SER A 53 34.05 -17.99 0.76
C SER A 53 33.95 -17.63 -0.72
N SER A 54 32.73 -17.64 -1.28
CA SER A 54 32.46 -17.32 -2.70
C SER A 54 33.06 -15.98 -3.15
N ALA A 55 32.94 -14.92 -2.34
CA ALA A 55 33.51 -13.61 -2.66
C ALA A 55 35.06 -13.62 -2.80
N ILE A 56 35.76 -14.49 -2.05
CA ILE A 56 37.23 -14.62 -2.14
C ILE A 56 37.61 -15.41 -3.39
N ARG A 57 36.83 -16.45 -3.71
CA ARG A 57 37.00 -17.22 -4.95
C ARG A 57 36.86 -16.34 -6.18
N GLU A 58 35.79 -15.54 -6.27
CA GLU A 58 35.56 -14.62 -7.39
C GLU A 58 36.70 -13.62 -7.54
N THR A 59 37.14 -13.00 -6.44
CA THR A 59 38.26 -12.04 -6.46
C THR A 59 39.57 -12.70 -6.94
N LEU A 60 39.85 -13.94 -6.50
CA LEU A 60 41.05 -14.66 -6.91
C LEU A 60 40.97 -15.12 -8.37
N LYS A 61 39.79 -15.56 -8.82
CA LYS A 61 39.51 -15.89 -10.22
C LYS A 61 39.79 -14.69 -11.11
N THR A 62 39.19 -13.53 -10.82
CA THR A 62 39.44 -12.27 -11.55
C THR A 62 40.92 -11.89 -11.57
N LYS A 63 41.63 -12.03 -10.43
CA LYS A 63 43.06 -11.69 -10.36
C LYS A 63 43.96 -12.66 -11.14
N ILE A 64 43.61 -13.95 -11.17
CA ILE A 64 44.35 -14.95 -11.94
C ILE A 64 44.13 -14.71 -13.44
N GLU A 65 42.91 -14.40 -13.85
CA GLU A 65 42.57 -14.00 -15.22
C GLU A 65 43.31 -12.72 -15.64
N GLU A 66 43.38 -11.70 -14.77
CA GLU A 66 44.11 -10.45 -14.99
C GLU A 66 45.63 -10.65 -15.13
N VAL A 67 46.23 -11.52 -14.30
CA VAL A 67 47.70 -11.68 -14.22
C VAL A 67 48.23 -12.66 -15.27
N PHE A 68 47.50 -13.74 -15.56
CA PHE A 68 47.97 -14.81 -16.44
C PHE A 68 47.40 -14.76 -17.86
N SER A 69 46.44 -13.87 -18.16
CA SER A 69 45.85 -13.69 -19.50
C SER A 69 45.26 -14.99 -20.10
N ILE A 70 44.80 -15.92 -19.26
CA ILE A 70 44.11 -17.14 -19.67
C ILE A 70 42.60 -16.88 -19.61
N LEU A 71 41.89 -17.08 -20.74
CA LEU A 71 40.42 -17.03 -20.81
C LEU A 71 39.84 -18.33 -20.26
N THR A 72 39.11 -18.29 -19.16
CA THR A 72 38.17 -19.37 -18.81
C THR A 72 36.95 -19.27 -19.75
N VAL A 73 36.62 -20.38 -20.41
CA VAL A 73 35.63 -20.46 -21.51
C VAL A 73 34.21 -20.11 -21.06
N GLU A 74 33.46 -19.60 -22.04
CA GLU A 74 32.19 -18.87 -22.03
C GLU A 74 30.95 -19.65 -21.60
N ALA A 75 29.92 -18.84 -21.33
CA ALA A 75 28.54 -19.20 -20.99
C ALA A 75 27.86 -20.02 -22.09
N ASP A 76 27.10 -21.03 -21.65
CA ASP A 76 26.28 -21.87 -22.51
C ASP A 76 25.21 -21.06 -23.24
N TRP A 77 25.05 -21.43 -24.51
CA TRP A 77 23.91 -21.10 -25.35
C TRP A 77 22.69 -21.85 -24.82
N ILE A 78 21.63 -21.12 -24.49
CA ILE A 78 20.32 -21.71 -24.21
C ILE A 78 19.72 -22.10 -25.56
N GLU A 79 19.59 -23.40 -25.81
CA GLU A 79 18.70 -23.91 -26.86
C GLU A 79 17.27 -23.50 -26.51
N ASP A 80 16.52 -23.03 -27.53
CA ASP A 80 15.10 -22.72 -27.44
C ASP A 80 14.32 -23.98 -27.06
N ASP A 81 14.15 -24.21 -25.76
CA ASP A 81 13.35 -25.32 -25.25
C ASP A 81 11.87 -24.92 -25.18
N ASP A 82 11.08 -25.64 -25.98
CA ASP A 82 9.64 -25.62 -25.98
C ASP A 82 9.07 -26.02 -24.60
N GLU A 83 8.17 -25.17 -24.08
CA GLU A 83 7.18 -25.50 -23.04
C GLU A 83 7.69 -26.00 -21.66
N LEU A 84 8.12 -25.05 -20.81
CA LEU A 84 8.04 -25.15 -19.33
C LEU A 84 6.62 -25.62 -18.91
N THR A 85 6.47 -26.92 -18.63
CA THR A 85 5.15 -27.50 -18.32
C THR A 85 5.13 -28.02 -16.89
N ALA A 86 4.58 -27.21 -15.98
CA ALA A 86 4.19 -27.65 -14.63
C ALA A 86 3.31 -28.92 -14.64
N SER A 87 2.63 -29.22 -15.75
CA SER A 87 1.94 -30.48 -15.99
C SER A 87 2.88 -31.68 -16.10
N ARG A 88 4.04 -31.58 -16.78
CA ARG A 88 5.05 -32.67 -16.80
C ARG A 88 5.56 -32.98 -15.40
N PHE A 89 5.83 -31.94 -14.61
CA PHE A 89 6.22 -32.11 -13.22
C PHE A 89 5.12 -32.79 -12.39
N ALA A 90 3.86 -32.41 -12.56
CA ALA A 90 2.73 -33.06 -11.89
C ALA A 90 2.52 -34.52 -12.37
N ASP A 91 2.66 -34.77 -13.68
CA ASP A 91 2.54 -36.09 -14.30
C ASP A 91 3.61 -37.05 -13.77
N GLU A 92 4.84 -36.58 -13.57
CA GLU A 92 5.93 -37.35 -12.95
C GLU A 92 5.62 -37.85 -11.54
N PHE A 93 4.88 -37.08 -10.74
CA PHE A 93 4.43 -37.51 -9.41
C PHE A 93 3.35 -38.61 -9.46
N THR A 94 2.73 -38.84 -10.62
CA THR A 94 1.62 -39.79 -10.82
C THR A 94 1.99 -41.03 -11.64
N LYS A 95 3.22 -41.10 -12.19
CA LYS A 95 3.71 -42.28 -12.93
C LYS A 95 3.70 -43.56 -12.08
N THR A 96 3.26 -44.66 -12.69
CA THR A 96 3.09 -45.97 -12.03
C THR A 96 4.18 -46.99 -12.37
N ASP A 97 4.89 -46.82 -13.48
CA ASP A 97 5.95 -47.73 -13.92
C ASP A 97 7.33 -47.22 -13.50
N ILE A 98 8.13 -48.12 -12.92
CA ILE A 98 9.54 -47.91 -12.59
C ILE A 98 10.34 -48.49 -13.75
N GLU A 99 10.68 -47.67 -14.74
CA GLU A 99 11.86 -47.97 -15.54
C GLU A 99 13.09 -47.62 -14.68
N ASP A 100 14.25 -48.24 -14.95
CA ASP A 100 15.52 -47.95 -14.26
C ASP A 100 15.98 -46.53 -14.61
N ASP A 101 15.24 -45.53 -14.14
CA ASP A 101 15.55 -44.12 -14.30
C ASP A 101 16.61 -43.74 -13.27
N ASP A 102 17.66 -43.05 -13.74
CA ASP A 102 18.68 -42.44 -12.88
C ASP A 102 18.09 -41.37 -11.93
N ASN A 103 16.81 -41.04 -12.08
CA ASN A 103 16.04 -40.02 -11.35
C ASN A 103 14.96 -40.63 -10.45
N SER A 104 14.99 -40.30 -9.16
CA SER A 104 13.97 -40.74 -8.20
C SER A 104 13.53 -39.64 -7.26
N ILE A 105 12.20 -39.48 -7.10
CA ILE A 105 11.61 -38.64 -6.06
C ILE A 105 11.50 -39.49 -4.79
N LEU A 106 12.39 -39.21 -3.84
CA LEU A 106 12.56 -40.00 -2.62
C LEU A 106 11.49 -39.70 -1.57
N SER A 107 11.02 -38.46 -1.47
CA SER A 107 10.02 -38.07 -0.48
C SER A 107 9.39 -36.73 -0.83
N ALA A 108 8.20 -36.44 -0.32
CA ALA A 108 7.55 -35.14 -0.45
C ALA A 108 6.83 -34.76 0.86
N GLN A 109 6.83 -33.47 1.18
CA GLN A 109 6.01 -32.89 2.24
C GLN A 109 5.04 -31.89 1.60
N LEU A 110 3.75 -32.11 1.81
CA LEU A 110 2.69 -31.23 1.33
C LEU A 110 2.48 -30.03 2.31
N ARG A 111 1.92 -28.93 1.79
CA ARG A 111 1.45 -27.79 2.57
C ARG A 111 0.19 -28.20 3.37
N GLN A 112 -0.09 -27.52 4.48
CA GLN A 112 -1.37 -27.70 5.18
C GLN A 112 -2.46 -26.99 4.37
N THR A 113 -3.24 -27.75 3.61
CA THR A 113 -4.42 -27.25 2.89
C THR A 113 -5.64 -27.21 3.83
N ASN A 114 -6.58 -26.27 3.60
CA ASN A 114 -7.84 -26.21 4.36
C ASN A 114 -8.77 -27.41 4.08
N THR A 115 -8.54 -28.12 2.98
CA THR A 115 -9.02 -29.47 2.72
C THR A 115 -7.98 -30.46 3.24
N GLN A 116 -8.25 -31.08 4.40
CA GLN A 116 -7.45 -32.23 4.83
C GLN A 116 -7.57 -33.33 3.76
N PRO A 117 -6.46 -33.91 3.26
CA PRO A 117 -6.55 -35.16 2.51
C PRO A 117 -7.27 -36.19 3.39
N SER A 118 -8.11 -37.03 2.78
CA SER A 118 -8.88 -38.06 3.47
C SER A 118 -8.00 -39.03 4.27
N ILE A 119 -6.71 -39.12 3.92
CA ILE A 119 -5.66 -39.82 4.66
C ILE A 119 -4.49 -38.87 4.97
N PRO A 120 -4.03 -38.77 6.23
CA PRO A 120 -2.79 -38.06 6.55
C PRO A 120 -1.59 -38.86 6.01
N ILE A 121 -1.05 -38.45 4.87
CA ILE A 121 0.17 -39.06 4.31
C ILE A 121 1.38 -38.47 5.03
N ALA A 122 1.83 -39.15 6.08
CA ALA A 122 3.14 -38.92 6.69
C ALA A 122 4.12 -39.96 6.12
N LEU A 123 4.86 -39.58 5.09
CA LEU A 123 5.97 -40.42 4.60
C LEU A 123 7.05 -40.46 5.69
N SER A 124 7.42 -41.68 6.09
CA SER A 124 8.36 -41.91 7.19
C SER A 124 9.76 -41.38 6.84
N LYS A 125 10.61 -41.11 7.83
CA LYS A 125 12.05 -40.85 7.58
C LYS A 125 12.76 -42.00 6.85
N GLN A 126 12.24 -43.23 6.94
CA GLN A 126 12.77 -44.38 6.21
C GLN A 126 12.39 -44.36 4.72
N SER A 127 11.49 -43.46 4.31
CA SER A 127 11.13 -43.23 2.92
C SER A 127 12.14 -42.35 2.20
N GLU A 128 13.00 -41.58 2.90
CA GLU A 128 14.05 -40.73 2.28
C GLU A 128 15.05 -41.52 1.41
N GLU A 129 15.06 -42.85 1.45
CA GLU A 129 15.93 -43.73 0.66
C GLU A 129 15.16 -44.57 -0.38
N ARG A 130 13.87 -44.31 -0.61
CA ARG A 130 13.04 -45.08 -1.55
C ARG A 130 12.15 -44.17 -2.39
N ASP A 131 12.01 -44.48 -3.68
CA ASP A 131 11.09 -43.75 -4.55
C ASP A 131 9.63 -43.86 -4.04
N ILE A 132 8.97 -42.72 -3.91
CA ILE A 132 7.61 -42.61 -3.39
C ILE A 132 6.55 -42.47 -4.49
N ARG A 133 6.92 -42.30 -5.76
CA ARG A 133 5.98 -42.23 -6.90
C ARG A 133 4.96 -43.39 -6.88
N PRO A 134 5.34 -44.66 -6.63
CA PRO A 134 4.39 -45.77 -6.56
C PRO A 134 3.39 -45.67 -5.41
N VAL A 135 3.77 -45.01 -4.32
CA VAL A 135 2.91 -44.79 -3.15
C VAL A 135 1.91 -43.68 -3.47
N LEU A 136 2.37 -42.55 -4.02
CA LEU A 136 1.51 -41.42 -4.38
C LEU A 136 0.51 -41.80 -5.48
N ALA A 137 0.94 -42.53 -6.52
CA ALA A 137 0.07 -43.02 -7.57
C ALA A 137 -1.06 -43.92 -7.03
N LYS A 138 -0.77 -44.76 -6.03
CA LYS A 138 -1.77 -45.64 -5.39
C LYS A 138 -2.83 -44.89 -4.58
N PHE A 139 -2.52 -43.68 -4.11
CA PHE A 139 -3.43 -42.82 -3.35
C PHE A 139 -3.94 -41.63 -4.17
N SER A 140 -3.67 -41.58 -5.49
CA SER A 140 -4.02 -40.46 -6.37
C SER A 140 -5.51 -40.11 -6.36
N ASP A 141 -6.39 -41.10 -6.28
CA ASP A 141 -7.85 -40.90 -6.18
C ASP A 141 -8.31 -40.30 -4.83
N GLU A 142 -7.48 -40.38 -3.79
CA GLU A 142 -7.77 -39.94 -2.41
C GLU A 142 -7.02 -38.65 -2.04
N ILE A 143 -5.95 -38.31 -2.77
CA ILE A 143 -5.23 -37.05 -2.67
C ILE A 143 -5.92 -36.06 -3.61
N ALA A 144 -6.57 -35.03 -3.06
CA ALA A 144 -7.08 -33.93 -3.88
C ALA A 144 -5.91 -33.29 -4.65
N ASP A 145 -5.88 -33.52 -5.97
CA ASP A 145 -5.03 -32.92 -7.01
C ASP A 145 -3.60 -32.53 -6.56
N ILE A 146 -2.58 -33.30 -6.99
CA ILE A 146 -1.16 -32.99 -6.70
C ILE A 146 -0.73 -31.78 -7.55
N ASN A 147 -1.12 -30.59 -7.10
CA ASN A 147 -0.63 -29.33 -7.65
C ASN A 147 0.74 -29.01 -7.03
N LEU A 148 1.67 -28.48 -7.83
CA LEU A 148 3.00 -28.00 -7.39
C LEU A 148 2.91 -27.00 -6.24
N GLN A 149 1.83 -26.20 -6.20
CA GLN A 149 1.50 -25.29 -5.10
C GLN A 149 1.19 -26.01 -3.77
N ASN A 150 0.76 -27.27 -3.81
CA ASN A 150 0.47 -28.08 -2.62
C ASN A 150 1.72 -28.75 -2.05
N ILE A 151 2.87 -28.75 -2.76
CA ILE A 151 4.12 -29.33 -2.27
C ILE A 151 4.95 -28.24 -1.57
N ARG A 152 5.36 -28.49 -0.32
CA ARG A 152 6.23 -27.58 0.45
C ARG A 152 7.71 -27.86 0.18
N LYS A 153 8.07 -29.14 0.11
CA LYS A 153 9.44 -29.62 -0.14
C LYS A 153 9.40 -31.05 -0.65
N PHE A 154 10.39 -31.44 -1.44
CA PHE A 154 10.58 -32.81 -1.86
C PHE A 154 12.07 -33.17 -1.85
N TRP A 155 12.36 -34.46 -1.94
CA TRP A 155 13.70 -34.99 -2.05
C TRP A 155 13.82 -35.71 -3.37
N PHE A 156 14.90 -35.43 -4.06
CA PHE A 156 15.25 -35.94 -5.38
C PHE A 156 16.60 -36.66 -5.28
N SER A 157 16.81 -37.69 -6.08
CA SER A 157 18.11 -38.34 -6.21
C SER A 157 18.41 -38.59 -7.67
N HIS A 158 19.59 -38.15 -8.09
CA HIS A 158 20.17 -38.42 -9.41
C HIS A 158 21.57 -39.01 -9.26
N LEU A 159 21.85 -40.15 -9.91
CA LEU A 159 23.16 -40.84 -9.87
C LEU A 159 23.73 -41.03 -8.44
N GLY A 160 22.86 -41.33 -7.48
CA GLY A 160 23.22 -41.51 -6.06
C GLY A 160 23.51 -40.21 -5.29
N THR A 161 23.25 -39.04 -5.88
CA THR A 161 23.34 -37.73 -5.23
C THR A 161 21.95 -37.25 -4.83
N ASN A 162 21.72 -37.14 -3.51
CA ASN A 162 20.43 -36.70 -2.99
C ASN A 162 20.35 -35.17 -2.91
N ALA A 163 19.31 -34.58 -3.46
CA ALA A 163 18.94 -33.18 -3.33
C ALA A 163 17.68 -33.01 -2.48
N ARG A 164 17.66 -32.02 -1.60
CA ARG A 164 16.44 -31.57 -0.91
C ARG A 164 15.99 -30.27 -1.57
N VAL A 165 14.82 -30.28 -2.20
CA VAL A 165 14.26 -29.12 -2.90
C VAL A 165 13.12 -28.54 -2.08
N LYS A 166 13.21 -27.26 -1.73
CA LYS A 166 12.15 -26.50 -1.07
C LYS A 166 11.47 -25.60 -2.10
N ILE A 167 10.15 -25.71 -2.22
CA ILE A 167 9.38 -24.82 -3.08
C ILE A 167 9.17 -23.52 -2.32
N GLU A 168 9.79 -22.46 -2.80
CA GLU A 168 9.66 -21.09 -2.30
C GLU A 168 8.80 -20.30 -3.27
N GLU A 169 7.55 -20.09 -2.89
CA GLU A 169 6.64 -19.22 -3.60
C GLU A 169 6.63 -17.86 -2.91
N ASN A 170 6.91 -16.81 -3.69
CA ASN A 170 6.86 -15.43 -3.25
C ASN A 170 5.89 -14.67 -4.15
N ILE A 171 4.63 -14.61 -3.72
CA ILE A 171 3.55 -13.90 -4.43
C ILE A 171 3.87 -12.41 -4.54
N GLU A 172 4.52 -11.83 -3.53
CA GLU A 172 4.87 -10.41 -3.47
C GLU A 172 5.75 -10.00 -4.66
N ASN A 173 6.84 -10.74 -4.87
CA ASN A 173 7.81 -10.53 -5.94
C ASN A 173 7.48 -11.37 -7.19
N ASN A 174 6.26 -11.91 -7.26
CA ASN A 174 5.72 -12.72 -8.34
C ASN A 174 6.65 -13.84 -8.86
N PHE A 175 7.37 -14.53 -7.97
CA PHE A 175 8.24 -15.64 -8.37
C PHE A 175 8.01 -16.93 -7.58
N LEU A 176 8.35 -18.04 -8.21
CA LEU A 176 8.55 -19.35 -7.61
C LEU A 176 10.03 -19.73 -7.76
N ARG A 177 10.61 -20.31 -6.71
CA ARG A 177 11.98 -20.84 -6.73
C ARG A 177 12.01 -22.24 -6.15
N LEU A 178 12.60 -23.18 -6.88
CA LEU A 178 12.92 -24.52 -6.39
C LEU A 178 14.28 -24.49 -5.69
N ASN A 179 14.30 -24.08 -4.42
CA ASN A 179 15.53 -23.90 -3.64
C ASN A 179 16.10 -25.27 -3.22
N ALA A 180 17.13 -25.72 -3.93
CA ALA A 180 17.73 -27.04 -3.82
C ALA A 180 19.00 -27.06 -2.96
N ASP A 181 19.04 -28.01 -2.04
CA ASP A 181 20.18 -28.35 -1.19
C ASP A 181 20.71 -29.73 -1.65
N ILE A 182 21.67 -29.70 -2.58
CA ILE A 182 22.26 -30.88 -3.23
C ILE A 182 23.41 -31.40 -2.35
N LYS A 183 23.32 -32.65 -1.89
CA LYS A 183 24.28 -33.25 -0.93
C LYS A 183 25.57 -33.73 -1.62
N THR A 184 26.28 -32.83 -2.27
CA THR A 184 27.59 -33.08 -2.91
C THR A 184 28.61 -32.00 -2.52
N ARG A 185 29.91 -32.33 -2.59
CA ARG A 185 31.02 -31.36 -2.48
C ARG A 185 31.66 -31.02 -3.83
N SER A 186 31.20 -31.65 -4.90
CA SER A 186 31.68 -31.44 -6.27
C SER A 186 30.69 -30.54 -6.99
N GLU A 187 31.18 -29.40 -7.48
CA GLU A 187 30.38 -28.43 -8.26
C GLU A 187 29.95 -29.03 -9.59
N THR A 188 30.85 -29.72 -10.30
CA THR A 188 30.51 -30.45 -11.53
C THR A 188 29.33 -31.42 -11.34
N ARG A 189 29.27 -32.13 -10.21
CA ARG A 189 28.13 -33.01 -9.90
C ARG A 189 26.88 -32.22 -9.49
N GLN A 190 27.05 -31.05 -8.90
CA GLN A 190 25.93 -30.18 -8.53
C GLN A 190 25.28 -29.58 -9.78
N ASP A 191 26.11 -29.16 -10.74
CA ASP A 191 25.69 -28.61 -12.03
C ASP A 191 25.00 -29.69 -12.84
N GLN A 192 25.61 -30.89 -12.97
CA GLN A 192 24.97 -32.06 -13.60
C GLN A 192 23.60 -32.40 -12.99
N VAL A 193 23.49 -32.44 -11.66
CA VAL A 193 22.20 -32.71 -10.99
C VAL A 193 21.16 -31.62 -11.27
N SER A 194 21.60 -30.37 -11.48
CA SER A 194 20.71 -29.24 -11.76
C SER A 194 20.29 -29.18 -13.22
N GLU A 195 21.21 -29.43 -14.15
CA GLU A 195 20.99 -29.55 -15.60
C GLU A 195 20.05 -30.72 -15.90
N THR A 196 20.35 -31.92 -15.42
CA THR A 196 19.49 -33.08 -15.64
C THR A 196 18.09 -32.85 -15.06
N PHE A 197 17.98 -32.25 -13.88
CA PHE A 197 16.68 -31.89 -13.32
C PHE A 197 15.93 -30.89 -14.22
N HIS A 198 16.63 -29.92 -14.81
CA HIS A 198 16.02 -28.99 -15.74
C HIS A 198 15.56 -29.68 -17.04
N GLU A 199 16.39 -30.56 -17.62
CA GLU A 199 16.05 -31.35 -18.82
C GLU A 199 14.83 -32.25 -18.58
N ASP A 200 14.77 -32.94 -17.44
CA ASP A 200 13.70 -33.90 -17.14
C ASP A 200 12.37 -33.22 -16.83
N PHE A 201 12.42 -32.16 -16.02
CA PHE A 201 11.23 -31.54 -15.45
C PHE A 201 10.85 -30.22 -16.12
N GLY A 202 11.71 -29.70 -17.00
CA GLY A 202 11.56 -28.39 -17.65
C GLY A 202 11.68 -27.21 -16.69
N ILE A 203 11.99 -27.41 -15.40
CA ILE A 203 11.98 -26.36 -14.37
C ILE A 203 13.37 -26.25 -13.69
N PRO A 204 14.04 -25.09 -13.75
CA PRO A 204 15.38 -24.95 -13.19
C PRO A 204 15.39 -24.95 -11.65
N LEU A 205 16.41 -25.56 -11.06
CA LEU A 205 16.68 -25.47 -9.62
C LEU A 205 17.36 -24.15 -9.27
N ASN A 206 17.08 -23.61 -8.09
CA ASN A 206 17.67 -22.40 -7.51
C ASN A 206 17.44 -21.07 -8.26
N GLU A 207 16.78 -21.09 -9.41
CA GLU A 207 16.40 -19.91 -10.17
C GLU A 207 15.02 -19.35 -9.79
N LYS A 208 14.82 -18.05 -10.01
CA LYS A 208 13.52 -17.40 -9.83
C LYS A 208 12.73 -17.52 -11.13
N ILE A 209 11.56 -18.15 -11.03
CA ILE A 209 10.65 -18.37 -12.15
C ILE A 209 9.43 -17.47 -11.95
N PRO A 210 9.08 -16.60 -12.91
CA PRO A 210 7.87 -15.79 -12.84
C PRO A 210 6.60 -16.64 -12.61
N LEU A 211 5.73 -16.25 -11.67
CA LEU A 211 4.54 -17.04 -11.32
C LEU A 211 3.51 -17.15 -12.44
N HIS A 212 3.46 -16.19 -13.37
CA HIS A 212 2.54 -16.27 -14.51
C HIS A 212 2.89 -17.43 -15.44
N LEU A 213 4.17 -17.80 -15.59
CA LEU A 213 4.59 -18.97 -16.35
C LEU A 213 4.13 -20.29 -15.71
N VAL A 214 3.98 -20.28 -14.38
CA VAL A 214 3.53 -21.44 -13.60
C VAL A 214 2.01 -21.56 -13.58
N ALA A 215 1.31 -20.44 -13.36
CA ALA A 215 -0.15 -20.41 -13.19
C ALA A 215 -0.91 -20.27 -14.51
N LYS A 216 -0.27 -19.76 -15.57
CA LYS A 216 -0.84 -19.49 -16.90
C LYS A 216 -2.12 -18.64 -16.90
N THR A 217 -2.32 -17.76 -15.90
CA THR A 217 -3.46 -16.83 -15.89
C THR A 217 -3.06 -15.46 -16.42
N ARG A 218 -3.90 -14.89 -17.30
CA ARG A 218 -3.67 -13.57 -17.90
C ARG A 218 -3.75 -12.46 -16.85
N GLU A 219 -4.64 -12.57 -15.86
CA GLU A 219 -4.66 -11.75 -14.64
C GLU A 219 -3.27 -11.58 -14.01
N ARG A 220 -2.56 -12.70 -13.79
CA ARG A 220 -1.24 -12.70 -13.13
C ARG A 220 -0.15 -12.12 -14.01
N LEU A 221 -0.28 -12.28 -15.33
CA LEU A 221 0.60 -11.64 -16.29
C LEU A 221 0.38 -10.12 -16.29
N ILE A 222 -0.87 -9.65 -16.36
CA ILE A 222 -1.22 -8.22 -16.27
C ILE A 222 -0.68 -7.64 -14.95
N SER A 223 -0.98 -8.27 -13.81
CA SER A 223 -0.49 -7.83 -12.50
C SER A 223 1.04 -7.82 -12.40
N GLN A 224 1.76 -8.71 -13.09
CA GLN A 224 3.22 -8.62 -13.18
C GLN A 224 3.65 -7.40 -13.98
N MET A 225 3.04 -7.17 -15.14
CA MET A 225 3.39 -6.05 -16.01
C MET A 225 3.14 -4.71 -15.32
N LEU A 226 2.05 -4.60 -14.56
CA LEU A 226 1.70 -3.42 -13.74
C LEU A 226 2.68 -3.16 -12.58
N LYS A 227 3.41 -4.17 -12.10
CA LYS A 227 4.50 -3.99 -11.10
C LYS A 227 5.77 -3.42 -11.71
N GLY A 228 5.89 -3.44 -13.03
CA GLY A 228 7.10 -3.14 -13.76
C GLY A 228 7.85 -4.41 -14.15
N VAL A 229 8.45 -4.35 -15.34
CA VAL A 229 9.18 -5.47 -15.96
C VAL A 229 10.49 -4.93 -16.46
N SER A 230 11.59 -5.51 -15.97
CA SER A 230 12.92 -5.17 -16.46
C SER A 230 13.20 -5.76 -17.85
N ALA A 231 14.21 -5.23 -18.54
CA ALA A 231 14.64 -5.71 -19.85
C ALA A 231 14.91 -7.22 -19.88
N TYR A 232 15.43 -7.77 -18.77
CA TYR A 232 15.67 -9.20 -18.62
C TYR A 232 14.38 -10.01 -18.42
N GLU A 233 13.42 -9.48 -17.69
CA GLU A 233 12.15 -10.16 -17.43
C GLU A 233 11.21 -10.12 -18.63
N ALA A 234 11.33 -9.10 -19.48
CA ALA A 234 10.54 -8.95 -20.70
C ALA A 234 10.68 -10.14 -21.66
N ARG A 235 11.82 -10.85 -21.64
CA ARG A 235 12.03 -12.07 -22.44
C ARG A 235 11.05 -13.20 -22.13
N TYR A 236 10.42 -13.15 -20.95
CA TYR A 236 9.43 -14.13 -20.52
C TYR A 236 8.00 -13.74 -20.91
N ILE A 237 7.78 -12.52 -21.40
CA ILE A 237 6.47 -12.05 -21.86
C ILE A 237 6.37 -12.39 -23.35
N ARG A 238 5.51 -13.36 -23.69
CA ARG A 238 5.30 -13.84 -25.06
C ARG A 238 4.00 -13.33 -25.70
N ASP A 239 3.28 -12.42 -25.02
CA ASP A 239 1.97 -11.93 -25.43
C ASP A 239 2.07 -10.46 -25.92
N ASP A 240 2.49 -10.30 -27.17
CA ASP A 240 2.68 -8.98 -27.80
C ASP A 240 1.37 -8.19 -27.93
N ASP A 241 0.25 -8.89 -28.15
CA ASP A 241 -1.07 -8.27 -28.26
C ASP A 241 -1.52 -7.71 -26.91
N LEU A 242 -1.27 -8.44 -25.81
CA LEU A 242 -1.53 -7.92 -24.47
C LEU A 242 -0.62 -6.74 -24.13
N VAL A 243 0.67 -6.81 -24.44
CA VAL A 243 1.60 -5.67 -24.25
C VAL A 243 1.04 -4.44 -24.97
N LYS A 244 0.69 -4.58 -26.25
CA LYS A 244 0.14 -3.49 -27.04
C LYS A 244 -1.19 -2.98 -26.49
N THR A 245 -2.07 -3.86 -26.03
CA THR A 245 -3.34 -3.46 -25.40
C THR A 245 -3.08 -2.62 -24.15
N LEU A 246 -2.13 -3.03 -23.31
CA LEU A 246 -1.80 -2.32 -22.07
C LEU A 246 -1.05 -0.99 -22.32
N THR A 247 -0.24 -0.88 -23.38
CA THR A 247 0.57 0.33 -23.67
C THR A 247 -0.13 1.32 -24.59
N ASP A 248 -0.84 0.84 -25.60
CA ASP A 248 -1.36 1.67 -26.69
C ASP A 248 -2.86 1.92 -26.51
N ASP A 249 -3.64 0.86 -26.26
CA ASP A 249 -5.10 0.94 -26.24
C ASP A 249 -5.61 1.47 -24.89
N LEU A 250 -5.20 0.84 -23.79
CA LEU A 250 -5.53 1.27 -22.43
C LEU A 250 -4.54 2.33 -21.91
N GLY A 251 -3.30 2.27 -22.38
CA GLY A 251 -2.23 3.19 -22.00
C GLY A 251 -1.88 3.16 -20.52
N VAL A 252 -2.08 2.03 -19.84
CA VAL A 252 -1.81 1.85 -18.41
C VAL A 252 -0.34 1.52 -18.11
N LEU A 253 0.43 1.13 -19.13
CA LEU A 253 1.87 0.90 -19.07
C LEU A 253 2.61 1.84 -20.02
N ASP A 254 3.76 2.33 -19.57
CA ASP A 254 4.76 2.97 -20.42
C ASP A 254 5.77 1.88 -20.86
N LYS A 255 6.14 1.85 -22.14
CA LYS A 255 7.08 0.90 -22.72
C LYS A 255 8.31 1.62 -23.23
N ASP A 256 9.48 1.21 -22.73
CA ASP A 256 10.77 1.72 -23.17
C ASP A 256 11.54 0.61 -23.91
N ASP A 257 11.82 0.81 -25.19
CA ASP A 257 12.61 -0.15 -25.97
C ASP A 257 14.09 -0.07 -25.57
N VAL A 258 14.72 -1.23 -25.37
CA VAL A 258 16.12 -1.35 -24.95
C VAL A 258 16.89 -2.14 -26.00
N GLU A 259 17.87 -1.46 -26.62
CA GLU A 259 18.82 -2.09 -27.53
C GLU A 259 19.99 -2.68 -26.75
N HIS A 260 20.19 -4.00 -26.87
CA HIS A 260 21.37 -4.67 -26.33
C HIS A 260 22.45 -4.72 -27.40
N LYS A 261 23.60 -4.15 -27.07
CA LYS A 261 24.71 -3.99 -28.01
C LYS A 261 25.84 -4.96 -27.69
N GLN A 262 26.38 -5.61 -28.72
CA GLN A 262 27.52 -6.51 -28.64
C GLN A 262 28.68 -5.98 -29.47
N CYS A 263 29.90 -6.14 -28.98
CA CYS A 263 31.08 -5.78 -29.77
C CYS A 263 31.40 -6.84 -30.81
N GLU A 264 31.48 -6.43 -32.08
CA GLU A 264 31.89 -7.31 -33.19
C GLU A 264 33.29 -7.91 -32.98
N GLY A 265 34.21 -7.15 -32.37
CA GLY A 265 35.61 -7.52 -32.25
C GLY A 265 35.90 -8.51 -31.12
N CYS A 266 35.18 -8.43 -30.01
CA CYS A 266 35.48 -9.22 -28.81
C CYS A 266 34.27 -9.87 -28.14
N GLY A 267 33.09 -9.83 -28.76
CA GLY A 267 31.88 -10.51 -28.27
C GLY A 267 31.26 -9.93 -26.99
N ASN A 268 31.86 -8.90 -26.39
CA ASN A 268 31.38 -8.34 -25.13
C ASN A 268 30.01 -7.66 -25.30
N ILE A 269 29.09 -7.98 -24.39
CA ILE A 269 27.75 -7.37 -24.30
C ILE A 269 27.80 -6.12 -23.42
N TYR A 270 27.15 -5.06 -23.87
CA TYR A 270 27.04 -3.79 -23.18
C TYR A 270 25.57 -3.48 -22.91
N LEU A 271 25.23 -3.34 -21.62
CA LEU A 271 23.90 -2.97 -21.12
C LEU A 271 23.72 -1.45 -20.96
N ARG A 272 24.63 -0.65 -21.50
CA ARG A 272 24.62 0.82 -21.45
C ARG A 272 24.97 1.37 -22.82
N ASP A 273 24.46 2.56 -23.12
CA ASP A 273 24.82 3.28 -24.33
C ASP A 273 26.29 3.71 -24.28
N TYR A 274 27.10 2.96 -25.01
CA TYR A 274 28.45 3.35 -25.41
C TYR A 274 28.48 3.44 -26.93
N ASP A 275 29.23 4.41 -27.46
CA ASP A 275 29.42 4.52 -28.90
C ASP A 275 30.43 3.50 -29.43
N MET A 276 31.32 2.98 -28.56
CA MET A 276 32.37 2.01 -28.90
C MET A 276 32.68 1.07 -27.75
N CYS A 277 33.21 -0.11 -28.07
CA CYS A 277 33.62 -1.11 -27.09
C CYS A 277 34.72 -0.56 -26.16
N GLN A 278 34.43 -0.49 -24.86
CA GLN A 278 35.39 0.01 -23.86
C GLN A 278 36.62 -0.90 -23.69
N LYS A 279 36.55 -2.15 -24.16
CA LYS A 279 37.63 -3.14 -24.01
C LYS A 279 38.58 -3.16 -25.21
N CYS A 280 38.05 -3.12 -26.43
CA CYS A 280 38.87 -3.25 -27.65
C CYS A 280 38.75 -2.07 -28.64
N GLY A 281 37.89 -1.09 -28.37
CA GLY A 281 37.64 0.05 -29.26
C GLY A 281 36.89 -0.31 -30.55
N GLY A 282 36.42 -1.56 -30.69
CA GLY A 282 35.62 -2.01 -31.82
C GLY A 282 34.20 -1.45 -31.81
N ASN A 283 33.53 -1.57 -32.96
CA ASN A 283 32.14 -1.16 -33.11
C ASN A 283 31.22 -2.02 -32.26
N LEU A 284 30.11 -1.41 -31.84
CA LEU A 284 29.02 -2.07 -31.14
C LEU A 284 27.84 -2.19 -32.11
N GLU A 285 27.34 -3.41 -32.28
CA GLU A 285 26.14 -3.70 -33.06
C GLU A 285 25.01 -4.14 -32.14
N VAL A 286 23.77 -3.80 -32.52
CA VAL A 286 22.58 -4.27 -31.81
C VAL A 286 22.37 -5.75 -32.16
N PHE A 287 22.46 -6.63 -31.17
CA PHE A 287 22.28 -8.07 -31.37
C PHE A 287 20.92 -8.56 -30.85
N TYR A 288 20.30 -7.82 -29.92
CA TYR A 288 19.01 -8.17 -29.34
C TYR A 288 18.25 -6.92 -28.90
N ASN A 289 16.94 -6.90 -29.15
CA ASN A 289 16.04 -5.86 -28.66
C ASN A 289 15.17 -6.45 -27.56
N SER A 290 15.08 -5.75 -26.44
CA SER A 290 14.09 -6.01 -25.39
C SER A 290 13.29 -4.75 -25.12
N PHE A 291 12.46 -4.78 -24.08
CA PHE A 291 11.77 -3.61 -23.60
C PHE A 291 11.66 -3.63 -22.08
N GLU A 292 11.45 -2.48 -21.49
CA GLU A 292 11.05 -2.30 -20.10
C GLU A 292 9.60 -1.85 -20.06
N LEU A 293 8.87 -2.28 -19.04
CA LEU A 293 7.52 -1.80 -18.77
C LEU A 293 7.49 -1.14 -17.40
N GLU A 294 6.86 0.03 -17.33
CA GLU A 294 6.58 0.73 -16.08
C GLU A 294 5.11 1.11 -16.00
N LEU A 295 4.56 1.22 -14.79
CA LEU A 295 3.18 1.65 -14.60
C LEU A 295 3.02 3.14 -14.95
N SER A 296 2.20 3.43 -15.96
CA SER A 296 1.87 4.80 -16.35
C SER A 296 0.84 5.40 -15.41
N LYS A 297 1.27 6.11 -14.35
CA LYS A 297 0.31 6.75 -13.40
C LYS A 297 -0.72 7.64 -14.10
N SER A 298 -0.28 8.36 -15.13
CA SER A 298 -1.15 9.24 -15.92
C SER A 298 -2.11 8.45 -16.83
N GLY A 299 -1.62 7.34 -17.36
CA GLY A 299 -2.35 6.33 -18.10
C GLY A 299 -3.45 5.66 -17.28
N THR A 300 -3.05 5.01 -16.18
CA THR A 300 -3.94 4.39 -15.19
C THR A 300 -5.03 5.35 -14.73
N ARG A 301 -4.70 6.63 -14.49
CA ARG A 301 -5.69 7.65 -14.15
C ARG A 301 -6.71 7.86 -15.27
N ARG A 302 -6.27 8.03 -16.52
CA ARG A 302 -7.16 8.25 -17.66
C ARG A 302 -8.07 7.05 -17.89
N TYR A 303 -7.50 5.85 -17.81
CA TYR A 303 -8.23 4.59 -17.85
C TYR A 303 -9.30 4.52 -16.77
N PHE A 304 -8.92 4.75 -15.50
CA PHE A 304 -9.86 4.73 -14.38
C PHE A 304 -10.91 5.84 -14.47
N GLU A 305 -10.53 7.05 -14.89
CA GLU A 305 -11.46 8.18 -15.10
C GLU A 305 -12.52 7.84 -16.16
N LYS A 306 -12.14 7.16 -17.24
CA LYS A 306 -13.07 6.69 -18.28
C LYS A 306 -14.09 5.74 -17.66
N LEU A 307 -13.64 4.69 -16.97
CA LEU A 307 -14.54 3.73 -16.33
C LEU A 307 -15.48 4.36 -15.30
N VAL A 308 -14.98 5.29 -14.48
CA VAL A 308 -15.79 6.06 -13.53
C VAL A 308 -16.93 6.79 -14.25
N LYS A 309 -16.64 7.44 -15.38
CA LYS A 309 -17.67 8.14 -16.17
C LYS A 309 -18.63 7.18 -16.85
N ASP A 310 -18.14 6.05 -17.34
CA ASP A 310 -18.96 5.02 -17.99
C ASP A 310 -20.00 4.43 -17.02
N GLU A 311 -19.67 4.29 -15.74
CA GLU A 311 -20.63 3.92 -14.67
C GLU A 311 -21.55 5.08 -14.20
N GLY A 312 -21.45 6.27 -14.81
CA GLY A 312 -22.25 7.44 -14.46
C GLY A 312 -21.79 8.17 -13.19
N LEU A 313 -20.58 7.89 -12.69
CA LEU A 313 -20.00 8.58 -11.54
C LEU A 313 -19.30 9.89 -11.96
N THR A 314 -19.11 10.79 -11.00
CA THR A 314 -18.43 12.08 -11.23
C THR A 314 -16.96 12.01 -10.82
N TYR A 315 -16.07 12.38 -11.73
CA TYR A 315 -14.64 12.59 -11.44
C TYR A 315 -14.37 14.07 -11.16
N TYR A 316 -14.00 14.39 -9.92
CA TYR A 316 -13.76 15.76 -9.44
C TYR A 316 -12.30 16.23 -9.61
N GLY A 317 -11.42 15.37 -10.12
CA GLY A 317 -10.01 15.69 -10.30
C GLY A 317 -9.11 15.05 -9.25
N GLN A 318 -7.98 15.71 -8.98
CA GLN A 318 -6.94 15.21 -8.09
C GLN A 318 -6.69 16.17 -6.95
N LYS A 319 -6.53 15.64 -5.74
CA LYS A 319 -6.10 16.38 -4.55
C LYS A 319 -4.75 15.86 -4.09
N ARG A 320 -3.76 16.75 -4.02
CA ARG A 320 -2.47 16.47 -3.39
C ARG A 320 -2.51 16.84 -1.92
N GLU A 321 -2.05 15.93 -1.07
CA GLU A 321 -2.06 16.14 0.38
C GLU A 321 -0.73 15.70 1.01
N GLY A 322 -0.10 16.62 1.75
CA GLY A 322 1.07 16.33 2.56
C GLY A 322 0.72 15.64 3.88
N ILE A 323 1.14 14.40 4.07
CA ILE A 323 0.94 13.58 5.28
C ILE A 323 2.32 13.11 5.78
N TYR A 324 2.72 13.53 6.98
CA TYR A 324 4.01 13.17 7.61
C TYR A 324 5.26 13.34 6.71
N GLY A 325 5.28 14.42 5.92
CA GLY A 325 6.41 14.74 5.04
C GLY A 325 6.44 13.98 3.71
N ARG A 326 5.42 13.17 3.41
CA ARG A 326 5.15 12.60 2.09
C ARG A 326 3.95 13.31 1.46
N GLU A 327 3.98 13.48 0.15
CA GLU A 327 2.85 14.00 -0.62
C GLU A 327 2.10 12.83 -1.25
N PHE A 328 0.82 12.71 -0.95
CA PHE A 328 -0.09 11.72 -1.51
C PHE A 328 -0.96 12.38 -2.57
N GLU A 329 -1.20 11.67 -3.67
CA GLU A 329 -2.11 12.10 -4.73
C GLU A 329 -3.37 11.23 -4.67
N PHE A 330 -4.51 11.86 -4.37
CA PHE A 330 -5.80 11.20 -4.31
C PHE A 330 -6.65 11.61 -5.51
N TYR A 331 -7.23 10.64 -6.21
CA TYR A 331 -8.29 10.93 -7.18
C TYR A 331 -9.59 11.13 -6.42
N GLN A 332 -10.40 12.10 -6.82
CA GLN A 332 -11.67 12.39 -6.17
C GLN A 332 -12.81 11.92 -7.07
N ILE A 333 -13.54 10.91 -6.63
CA ILE A 333 -14.71 10.38 -7.33
C ILE A 333 -15.94 10.53 -6.45
N GLY A 334 -17.12 10.59 -7.05
CA GLY A 334 -18.33 10.62 -6.25
C GLY A 334 -19.60 10.29 -7.00
N ASP A 335 -20.62 9.98 -6.19
CA ASP A 335 -21.99 9.75 -6.61
C ASP A 335 -22.90 10.66 -5.76
N LYS A 336 -23.76 11.46 -6.40
CA LYS A 336 -24.78 12.30 -5.74
C LYS A 336 -24.28 13.13 -4.54
N GLY A 337 -23.05 13.62 -4.59
CA GLY A 337 -22.46 14.49 -3.56
C GLY A 337 -21.56 13.78 -2.53
N GLU A 338 -21.53 12.43 -2.51
CA GLU A 338 -20.53 11.69 -1.72
C GLU A 338 -19.19 11.70 -2.45
N ILE A 339 -18.13 12.19 -1.81
CA ILE A 339 -16.78 12.21 -2.40
C ILE A 339 -15.90 11.17 -1.70
N ILE A 340 -15.40 10.22 -2.49
CA ILE A 340 -14.42 9.21 -2.07
C ILE A 340 -13.06 9.52 -2.67
N ARG A 341 -12.02 9.31 -1.86
CA ARG A 341 -10.62 9.48 -2.27
C ARG A 341 -10.10 8.14 -2.79
N VAL A 342 -9.64 8.07 -4.02
CA VAL A 342 -8.97 6.89 -4.56
C VAL A 342 -7.46 7.06 -4.44
N LEU A 343 -6.81 6.10 -3.80
CA LEU A 343 -5.35 6.05 -3.67
C LEU A 343 -4.81 4.95 -4.60
N LEU A 344 -3.94 5.34 -5.53
CA LEU A 344 -3.16 4.38 -6.32
C LEU A 344 -1.98 3.88 -5.47
N ASN A 345 -1.97 2.59 -5.16
CA ASN A 345 -0.95 1.97 -4.31
C ASN A 345 0.30 1.62 -5.12
N VAL A 346 1.33 2.47 -5.07
CA VAL A 346 2.58 2.32 -5.85
C VAL A 346 3.78 2.71 -5.00
N GLU A 347 4.99 2.24 -5.34
CA GLU A 347 6.19 2.42 -4.49
C GLU A 347 6.46 3.88 -4.04
N GLY A 348 6.25 4.85 -4.94
CA GLY A 348 6.40 6.28 -4.64
C GLY A 348 5.22 6.93 -3.88
N GLY A 349 4.12 6.21 -3.68
CA GLY A 349 2.89 6.63 -3.00
C GLY A 349 2.46 5.71 -1.86
N ASN A 350 3.31 4.76 -1.45
CA ASN A 350 2.99 3.75 -0.45
C ASN A 350 2.55 4.35 0.89
N LEU A 351 1.57 3.68 1.48
CA LEU A 351 1.20 3.88 2.87
C LEU A 351 2.37 3.54 3.79
N THR A 352 2.48 4.30 4.85
CA THR A 352 3.34 4.05 6.01
C THR A 352 2.44 3.85 7.22
N PRO A 353 2.92 3.22 8.31
CA PRO A 353 2.14 3.14 9.54
C PRO A 353 1.64 4.51 10.03
N GLY A 354 2.43 5.58 9.81
CA GLY A 354 2.03 6.94 10.12
C GLY A 354 0.90 7.45 9.24
N SER A 355 1.01 7.33 7.92
CA SER A 355 -0.02 7.81 7.00
C SER A 355 -1.31 7.00 7.08
N ALA A 356 -1.23 5.67 7.27
CA ALA A 356 -2.39 4.81 7.49
C ALA A 356 -3.12 5.20 8.78
N LYS A 357 -2.38 5.34 9.89
CA LYS A 357 -2.93 5.83 11.17
C LYS A 357 -3.62 7.19 11.01
N TYR A 358 -3.06 8.10 10.22
CA TYR A 358 -3.67 9.40 9.94
C TYR A 358 -4.99 9.28 9.16
N LEU A 359 -5.01 8.54 8.06
CA LEU A 359 -6.20 8.35 7.22
C LEU A 359 -7.33 7.68 8.03
N ARG A 360 -6.97 6.70 8.86
CA ARG A 360 -7.88 6.02 9.79
C ARG A 360 -8.44 6.97 10.85
N LYS A 361 -7.56 7.74 11.52
CA LYS A 361 -7.97 8.70 12.57
C LYS A 361 -8.89 9.80 12.03
N SER A 362 -8.63 10.29 10.82
CA SER A 362 -9.43 11.34 10.19
C SER A 362 -10.70 10.82 9.52
N ILE A 363 -10.91 9.49 9.54
CA ILE A 363 -12.08 8.81 8.99
C ILE A 363 -12.34 9.25 7.53
N HIS A 364 -11.29 9.31 6.71
CA HIS A 364 -11.45 9.61 5.29
C HIS A 364 -12.01 8.37 4.56
N PRO A 365 -13.02 8.53 3.69
CA PRO A 365 -13.42 7.46 2.79
C PRO A 365 -12.33 7.29 1.73
N VAL A 366 -11.59 6.19 1.82
CA VAL A 366 -10.52 5.86 0.88
C VAL A 366 -10.88 4.57 0.16
N LEU A 367 -10.74 4.56 -1.16
CA LEU A 367 -10.74 3.37 -1.99
C LEU A 367 -9.30 3.17 -2.48
N VAL A 368 -8.78 1.94 -2.42
CA VAL A 368 -7.42 1.66 -2.89
C VAL A 368 -7.48 1.00 -4.26
N LEU A 369 -6.76 1.56 -5.23
CA LEU A 369 -6.52 0.95 -6.53
C LEU A 369 -5.13 0.31 -6.50
N ASN A 370 -5.08 -1.01 -6.61
CA ASN A 370 -3.87 -1.78 -6.41
C ASN A 370 -3.37 -2.40 -7.73
N PRO A 371 -2.19 -2.01 -8.25
CA PRO A 371 -1.60 -2.58 -9.46
C PRO A 371 -0.99 -3.98 -9.25
N GLY A 372 -1.46 -4.73 -8.24
CA GLY A 372 -0.91 -6.02 -7.84
C GLY A 372 0.28 -5.92 -6.87
N THR A 373 0.83 -4.73 -6.59
CA THR A 373 1.85 -4.52 -5.55
C THR A 373 1.23 -4.56 -4.16
N VAL A 374 1.50 -5.57 -3.35
CA VAL A 374 1.20 -5.45 -1.92
C VAL A 374 2.38 -4.78 -1.24
N ILE A 375 2.17 -3.55 -0.76
CA ILE A 375 2.99 -2.99 0.30
C ILE A 375 2.07 -2.79 1.51
N ASP A 376 2.20 -3.78 2.41
CA ASP A 376 1.54 -3.99 3.70
C ASP A 376 0.00 -4.01 3.69
N GLU A 377 -0.59 -5.20 3.43
CA GLU A 377 -2.05 -5.43 3.48
C GLU A 377 -2.65 -4.94 4.80
N ASN A 378 -1.92 -5.10 5.92
CA ASN A 378 -2.40 -4.63 7.22
C ASN A 378 -2.64 -3.12 7.22
N LEU A 379 -1.80 -2.34 6.53
CA LEU A 379 -1.97 -0.89 6.43
C LEU A 379 -3.13 -0.49 5.51
N ILE A 380 -3.39 -1.28 4.47
CA ILE A 380 -4.52 -1.06 3.56
C ILE A 380 -5.83 -1.38 4.28
N GLU A 381 -5.91 -2.53 4.96
CA GLU A 381 -7.06 -2.94 5.78
C GLU A 381 -7.39 -1.95 6.90
N GLU A 382 -6.38 -1.23 7.42
CA GLU A 382 -6.60 -0.18 8.42
C GLU A 382 -7.38 1.03 7.90
N ILE A 383 -7.30 1.33 6.61
CA ILE A 383 -7.84 2.58 6.05
C ILE A 383 -9.08 2.40 5.19
N THR A 384 -9.27 1.23 4.57
CA THR A 384 -10.37 0.97 3.64
C THR A 384 -10.99 -0.41 3.84
N SER A 385 -12.27 -0.53 3.49
CA SER A 385 -12.98 -1.81 3.41
C SER A 385 -12.93 -2.43 2.02
N GLU A 386 -12.49 -1.68 0.99
CA GLU A 386 -12.53 -2.11 -0.40
C GLU A 386 -11.21 -1.81 -1.11
N VAL A 387 -10.76 -2.79 -1.88
CA VAL A 387 -9.60 -2.67 -2.77
C VAL A 387 -10.06 -3.09 -4.16
N ILE A 388 -9.65 -2.32 -5.17
CA ILE A 388 -9.75 -2.70 -6.57
C ILE A 388 -8.40 -3.25 -6.98
N ASP A 389 -8.33 -4.54 -7.31
CA ASP A 389 -7.19 -5.09 -8.02
C ASP A 389 -7.25 -4.63 -9.48
N LEU A 390 -6.26 -3.86 -9.90
CA LEU A 390 -6.20 -3.27 -11.24
C LEU A 390 -5.97 -4.34 -12.31
N GLY A 391 -5.29 -5.45 -11.99
CA GLY A 391 -5.12 -6.58 -12.90
C GLY A 391 -6.44 -7.28 -13.20
N ASP A 392 -7.21 -7.61 -12.15
CA ASP A 392 -8.58 -8.15 -12.28
C ASP A 392 -9.52 -7.19 -13.01
N LEU A 393 -9.44 -5.89 -12.70
CA LEU A 393 -10.23 -4.87 -13.36
C LEU A 393 -9.95 -4.81 -14.87
N ILE A 394 -8.68 -4.79 -15.27
CA ILE A 394 -8.26 -4.73 -16.67
C ILE A 394 -8.61 -6.02 -17.40
N GLU A 395 -8.38 -7.17 -16.79
CA GLU A 395 -8.70 -8.46 -17.42
C GLU A 395 -10.19 -8.55 -17.78
N LYS A 396 -11.06 -8.16 -16.84
CA LYS A 396 -12.52 -8.13 -17.06
C LYS A 396 -12.95 -7.09 -18.07
N ASP A 397 -12.29 -5.94 -18.11
CA ASP A 397 -12.57 -4.90 -19.12
C ASP A 397 -12.18 -5.36 -20.52
N ILE A 398 -11.03 -6.01 -20.67
CA ILE A 398 -10.55 -6.57 -21.96
C ILE A 398 -11.50 -7.66 -22.48
N ASP A 399 -12.09 -8.47 -21.60
CA ASP A 399 -13.02 -9.55 -21.99
C ASP A 399 -14.48 -9.09 -22.13
N ASP A 400 -14.78 -7.80 -21.99
CA ASP A 400 -16.15 -7.27 -21.93
C ASP A 400 -17.00 -7.95 -20.82
N GLU A 401 -16.36 -8.44 -19.75
CA GLU A 401 -16.99 -9.10 -18.60
C GLU A 401 -17.13 -8.18 -17.37
N LEU A 402 -16.67 -6.94 -17.48
CA LEU A 402 -16.75 -5.97 -16.39
C LEU A 402 -18.21 -5.56 -16.13
N PRO A 403 -18.75 -5.76 -14.91
CA PRO A 403 -20.10 -5.31 -14.58
C PRO A 403 -20.24 -3.78 -14.68
N ASP A 404 -21.37 -3.31 -15.22
CA ASP A 404 -21.72 -1.87 -15.33
C ASP A 404 -21.69 -1.08 -14.01
N ASN A 405 -21.60 -1.76 -12.86
CA ASN A 405 -21.59 -1.17 -11.53
C ASN A 405 -20.39 -1.60 -10.66
N TYR A 406 -19.29 -2.01 -11.28
CA TYR A 406 -18.14 -2.57 -10.58
C TYR A 406 -17.47 -1.59 -9.60
N ILE A 407 -17.26 -0.34 -10.02
CA ILE A 407 -16.65 0.75 -9.24
C ILE A 407 -17.68 1.35 -8.28
N SER A 408 -18.88 1.65 -8.76
CA SER A 408 -19.97 2.26 -7.98
C SER A 408 -20.37 1.41 -6.77
N LYS A 409 -20.45 0.08 -6.93
CA LYS A 409 -20.71 -0.84 -5.81
C LYS A 409 -19.65 -0.73 -4.71
N ARG A 410 -18.37 -0.62 -5.07
CA ARG A 410 -17.26 -0.47 -4.12
C ARG A 410 -17.24 0.91 -3.49
N LEU A 411 -17.52 1.95 -4.27
CA LEU A 411 -17.70 3.32 -3.78
C LEU A 411 -18.78 3.34 -2.67
N HIS A 412 -19.97 2.81 -2.94
CA HIS A 412 -21.05 2.76 -1.94
C HIS A 412 -20.71 1.91 -0.71
N SER A 413 -19.93 0.84 -0.89
CA SER A 413 -19.44 0.02 0.24
C SER A 413 -18.49 0.81 1.15
N VAL A 414 -17.53 1.55 0.57
CA VAL A 414 -16.62 2.43 1.32
C VAL A 414 -17.38 3.57 2.00
N ALA A 415 -18.34 4.19 1.31
CA ALA A 415 -19.18 5.24 1.87
C ALA A 415 -19.94 4.72 3.09
N ARG A 416 -20.72 3.64 2.94
CA ARG A 416 -21.51 3.03 4.02
C ARG A 416 -20.64 2.61 5.21
N THR A 417 -19.49 2.00 4.95
CA THR A 417 -18.57 1.57 6.02
C THR A 417 -17.98 2.79 6.74
N THR A 418 -17.66 3.85 6.00
CA THR A 418 -17.18 5.10 6.58
C THR A 418 -18.24 5.79 7.43
N GLU A 419 -19.49 5.90 6.94
CA GLU A 419 -20.61 6.45 7.70
C GLU A 419 -20.86 5.68 8.99
N LYS A 420 -20.87 4.35 8.91
CA LYS A 420 -21.01 3.49 10.09
C LYS A 420 -19.88 3.76 11.09
N ARG A 421 -18.63 3.82 10.63
CA ARG A 421 -17.47 4.13 11.48
C ARG A 421 -17.58 5.51 12.13
N ILE A 422 -18.08 6.52 11.41
CA ILE A 422 -18.34 7.85 11.96
C ILE A 422 -19.39 7.77 13.08
N SER A 423 -20.51 7.09 12.82
CA SER A 423 -21.60 6.93 13.79
C SER A 423 -21.17 6.16 15.04
N ASP A 424 -20.48 5.03 14.88
CA ASP A 424 -20.00 4.18 15.99
C ASP A 424 -18.99 4.96 16.85
N ASN A 425 -18.01 5.63 16.23
CA ASN A 425 -17.04 6.44 16.95
C ASN A 425 -17.67 7.64 17.67
N ALA A 426 -18.65 8.31 17.06
CA ALA A 426 -19.38 9.41 17.69
C ALA A 426 -20.20 8.94 18.89
N HIS A 427 -20.80 7.76 18.80
CA HIS A 427 -21.55 7.15 19.90
C HIS A 427 -20.66 6.81 21.09
N ASP A 428 -19.47 6.24 20.83
CA ASP A 428 -18.49 5.94 21.87
C ASP A 428 -17.92 7.22 22.49
N ALA A 429 -17.61 8.23 21.68
CA ALA A 429 -17.20 9.55 22.15
C ALA A 429 -18.29 10.22 23.01
N PHE A 430 -19.56 10.11 22.64
CA PHE A 430 -20.68 10.60 23.45
C PHE A 430 -20.72 9.94 24.83
N LYS A 431 -20.55 8.63 24.91
CA LYS A 431 -20.49 7.91 26.20
C LYS A 431 -19.30 8.35 27.04
N GLN A 432 -18.14 8.51 26.42
CA GLN A 432 -16.90 8.88 27.08
C GLN A 432 -16.94 10.31 27.60
N LEU A 433 -17.33 11.28 26.77
CA LEU A 433 -17.54 12.66 27.19
C LEU A 433 -18.64 12.79 28.25
N GLY A 434 -19.69 11.96 28.16
CA GLY A 434 -20.71 11.89 29.20
C GLY A 434 -20.16 11.44 30.56
N LYS A 435 -19.21 10.49 30.59
CA LYS A 435 -18.49 10.09 31.82
C LYS A 435 -17.54 11.17 32.31
N LEU A 436 -16.87 11.89 31.41
CA LEU A 436 -15.97 12.97 31.78
C LEU A 436 -16.68 14.07 32.60
N VAL A 437 -17.96 14.32 32.33
CA VAL A 437 -18.77 15.27 33.12
C VAL A 437 -18.92 14.80 34.59
N THR A 438 -18.90 13.49 34.83
CA THR A 438 -19.04 12.92 36.18
C THR A 438 -17.70 12.57 36.84
N GLU A 439 -16.70 12.16 36.07
CA GLU A 439 -15.44 11.55 36.52
C GLU A 439 -14.25 12.12 35.70
N PRO A 440 -13.92 13.42 35.84
CA PRO A 440 -12.92 14.06 34.99
C PRO A 440 -11.48 13.57 35.27
N GLU A 441 -11.17 13.05 36.45
CA GLU A 441 -9.78 12.65 36.79
C GLU A 441 -9.28 11.41 36.02
N ASP A 442 -10.19 10.59 35.51
CA ASP A 442 -9.87 9.35 34.79
C ASP A 442 -9.65 9.56 33.29
N TYR A 443 -9.67 10.82 32.84
CA TYR A 443 -9.72 11.18 31.44
C TYR A 443 -8.51 12.03 31.02
N SER A 444 -7.93 11.78 29.84
CA SER A 444 -6.75 12.49 29.37
C SER A 444 -7.05 13.52 28.28
N GLY A 445 -6.15 14.50 28.11
CA GLY A 445 -6.32 15.55 27.10
C GLY A 445 -6.36 15.03 25.65
N GLY A 446 -5.53 14.03 25.32
CA GLY A 446 -5.52 13.47 23.97
C GLY A 446 -6.78 12.66 23.63
N GLU A 447 -7.41 12.03 24.63
CA GLU A 447 -8.72 11.38 24.47
C GLU A 447 -9.80 12.43 24.22
N PHE A 448 -9.73 13.59 24.91
CA PHE A 448 -10.70 14.67 24.77
C PHE A 448 -10.73 15.25 23.36
N GLU A 449 -9.56 15.51 22.80
CA GLU A 449 -9.39 16.02 21.44
C GLU A 449 -9.97 15.05 20.40
N GLN A 450 -9.77 13.74 20.62
CA GLN A 450 -10.26 12.70 19.73
C GLN A 450 -11.79 12.51 19.82
N ASP A 451 -12.35 12.52 21.03
CA ASP A 451 -13.80 12.38 21.21
C ASP A 451 -14.56 13.62 20.71
N ALA A 452 -14.01 14.82 20.92
CA ALA A 452 -14.56 16.04 20.32
C ALA A 452 -14.57 15.96 18.79
N PHE A 453 -13.48 15.48 18.18
CA PHE A 453 -13.43 15.25 16.73
C PHE A 453 -14.53 14.30 16.27
N HIS A 454 -14.74 13.17 16.95
CA HIS A 454 -15.72 12.17 16.52
C HIS A 454 -17.16 12.70 16.52
N ILE A 455 -17.56 13.48 17.53
CA ILE A 455 -18.88 14.14 17.53
C ILE A 455 -18.99 15.18 16.41
N ILE A 456 -17.98 16.04 16.25
CA ILE A 456 -17.98 17.08 15.20
C ILE A 456 -18.03 16.43 13.81
N LYS A 457 -17.27 15.36 13.59
CA LYS A 457 -17.20 14.64 12.32
C LYS A 457 -18.53 14.05 11.90
N GLN A 458 -19.36 13.62 12.86
CA GLN A 458 -20.72 13.13 12.58
C GLN A 458 -21.62 14.25 12.09
N ALA A 459 -21.61 15.41 12.75
CA ALA A 459 -22.43 16.56 12.35
C ALA A 459 -21.90 17.27 11.10
N ILE A 460 -20.58 17.28 10.90
CA ILE A 460 -19.88 18.07 9.89
C ILE A 460 -18.88 17.16 9.17
N VAL A 461 -19.35 16.47 8.13
CA VAL A 461 -18.57 15.44 7.41
C VAL A 461 -17.29 16.00 6.78
N SER A 462 -17.25 17.30 6.46
CA SER A 462 -16.06 17.99 5.92
C SER A 462 -14.90 18.11 6.93
N THR A 463 -15.15 17.88 8.23
CA THR A 463 -14.14 18.11 9.27
C THR A 463 -12.98 17.12 9.13
N GLU A 464 -11.76 17.65 9.23
CA GLU A 464 -10.51 16.91 9.21
C GLU A 464 -9.76 17.11 10.53
N GLN A 465 -9.14 16.04 11.03
CA GLN A 465 -8.24 16.14 12.17
C GLN A 465 -6.88 16.63 11.68
N TRP A 466 -6.40 17.75 12.22
CA TRP A 466 -5.14 18.37 11.79
C TRP A 466 -3.99 18.10 12.75
N GLY A 467 -4.16 18.00 14.07
CA GLY A 467 -3.16 17.56 15.07
C GLY A 467 -1.65 17.71 14.73
N GLU A 468 -0.80 16.77 15.14
CA GLU A 468 0.65 16.77 14.82
C GLU A 468 0.97 16.44 13.33
N LYS A 469 -0.02 16.50 12.43
CA LYS A 469 -0.01 16.00 11.03
C LYS A 469 0.99 16.67 10.10
N ARG A 470 1.29 17.96 10.32
CA ARG A 470 2.09 18.80 9.42
C ARG A 470 3.33 19.32 10.15
N ARG A 471 4.44 19.57 9.45
CA ARG A 471 5.63 20.20 10.06
C ARG A 471 5.22 21.52 10.74
N GLY A 472 5.26 21.53 12.07
CA GLY A 472 5.00 22.68 12.93
C GLY A 472 3.61 22.70 13.57
N ASN A 473 3.51 23.26 14.78
CA ASN A 473 2.30 23.29 15.60
C ASN A 473 1.04 23.81 14.84
N GLN A 474 -0.03 23.01 14.82
CA GLN A 474 -1.35 23.24 14.18
C GLN A 474 -2.47 23.06 15.23
N PRO A 475 -3.70 23.54 14.97
CA PRO A 475 -4.85 23.19 15.79
C PRO A 475 -5.25 21.72 15.63
N ASP A 476 -6.12 21.23 16.51
CA ASP A 476 -6.56 19.83 16.49
C ASP A 476 -7.39 19.46 15.27
N GLY A 477 -8.17 20.39 14.71
CA GLY A 477 -8.86 20.16 13.45
C GLY A 477 -9.43 21.39 12.76
N PHE A 478 -9.97 21.16 11.57
CA PHE A 478 -10.48 22.16 10.64
C PHE A 478 -11.71 21.61 9.92
N GLY A 479 -12.70 22.45 9.67
CA GLY A 479 -13.92 22.06 8.96
C GLY A 479 -14.54 23.21 8.18
N GLU A 480 -15.45 22.86 7.28
CA GLU A 480 -16.12 23.80 6.38
C GLU A 480 -17.63 23.61 6.39
N LEU A 481 -18.35 24.73 6.40
CA LEU A 481 -19.79 24.81 6.33
C LEU A 481 -20.17 25.42 4.98
N PHE A 482 -21.05 24.72 4.25
CA PHE A 482 -21.55 25.16 2.95
C PHE A 482 -23.07 25.30 2.97
N PHE A 483 -23.56 26.51 2.71
CA PHE A 483 -24.99 26.82 2.73
C PHE A 483 -25.35 27.92 1.73
N TYR A 484 -26.64 28.03 1.42
CA TYR A 484 -27.17 29.02 0.48
C TYR A 484 -27.92 30.11 1.22
N ARG A 485 -27.84 31.35 0.73
CA ARG A 485 -28.70 32.44 1.19
C ARG A 485 -28.97 33.45 0.09
N ASN A 486 -30.24 33.73 -0.20
CA ASN A 486 -30.67 34.67 -1.24
C ASN A 486 -29.94 34.40 -2.59
N ASP A 487 -29.99 33.15 -3.06
CA ASP A 487 -29.33 32.67 -4.30
C ASP A 487 -27.79 32.80 -4.33
N ASN A 488 -27.15 33.12 -3.20
CA ASN A 488 -25.70 33.17 -3.09
C ASN A 488 -25.17 31.98 -2.30
N GLU A 489 -24.04 31.45 -2.75
CA GLU A 489 -23.28 30.39 -2.09
C GLU A 489 -22.37 30.95 -0.99
N TYR A 490 -22.40 30.31 0.19
CA TYR A 490 -21.58 30.67 1.33
C TYR A 490 -20.72 29.49 1.75
N PHE A 491 -19.40 29.65 1.60
CA PHE A 491 -18.39 28.75 2.18
C PHE A 491 -17.75 29.40 3.40
N ARG A 492 -17.82 28.75 4.57
CA ARG A 492 -17.30 29.26 5.83
C ARG A 492 -16.48 28.20 6.53
N SER A 493 -15.22 28.51 6.82
CA SER A 493 -14.33 27.62 7.53
C SER A 493 -14.19 27.97 9.00
N PHE A 494 -14.00 26.93 9.81
CA PHE A 494 -13.67 27.03 11.22
C PHE A 494 -12.51 26.09 11.55
N ALA A 495 -11.84 26.41 12.65
CA ALA A 495 -10.81 25.55 13.24
C ALA A 495 -11.16 25.32 14.70
N TYR A 496 -10.74 24.19 15.26
CA TYR A 496 -10.96 23.90 16.67
C TYR A 496 -9.71 23.36 17.36
N ASP A 497 -9.65 23.60 18.67
CA ASP A 497 -8.58 23.16 19.54
C ASP A 497 -9.19 22.70 20.88
N GLY A 498 -8.91 21.47 21.28
CA GLY A 498 -9.38 20.84 22.51
C GLY A 498 -8.53 21.28 23.71
N LYS A 499 -9.21 21.62 24.81
CA LYS A 499 -8.61 22.05 26.07
C LYS A 499 -9.28 21.36 27.24
N PHE A 500 -8.70 20.22 27.61
CA PHE A 500 -9.10 19.47 28.77
C PHE A 500 -8.46 20.02 30.06
N THR A 501 -9.24 20.08 31.14
CA THR A 501 -8.72 20.36 32.48
C THR A 501 -9.56 19.66 33.56
N THR A 502 -8.92 19.29 34.67
CA THR A 502 -9.61 18.78 35.87
C THR A 502 -10.11 19.90 36.79
N LYS A 503 -9.92 21.17 36.41
CA LYS A 503 -10.36 22.34 37.17
C LYS A 503 -11.75 22.79 36.70
N ASP A 504 -12.49 23.46 37.59
CA ASP A 504 -13.81 24.01 37.28
C ASP A 504 -13.79 25.11 36.20
N GLU A 505 -12.65 25.80 36.06
CA GLU A 505 -12.46 26.91 35.13
C GLU A 505 -11.22 26.71 34.26
N ILE A 506 -11.34 27.07 32.98
CA ILE A 506 -10.19 27.12 32.08
C ILE A 506 -9.29 28.30 32.45
N ASN A 507 -8.03 27.99 32.77
CA ASN A 507 -7.00 29.00 33.00
C ASN A 507 -5.99 28.98 31.86
N MET A 508 -6.20 29.88 30.90
CA MET A 508 -5.35 30.03 29.74
C MET A 508 -4.12 30.88 30.07
N SER A 509 -2.94 30.33 29.78
CA SER A 509 -1.69 31.08 29.89
C SER A 509 -1.48 31.99 28.67
N SER A 510 -0.70 33.07 28.85
CA SER A 510 -0.31 33.93 27.72
C SER A 510 0.43 33.18 26.61
N LYS A 511 1.19 32.13 26.95
CA LYS A 511 1.90 31.29 25.97
C LYS A 511 0.89 30.51 25.12
N GLU A 512 -0.13 29.95 25.76
CA GLU A 512 -1.17 29.18 25.09
C GLU A 512 -2.05 30.05 24.20
N ALA A 513 -2.46 31.22 24.68
CA ALA A 513 -3.17 32.18 23.84
C ALA A 513 -2.34 32.64 22.63
N GLU A 514 -1.01 32.77 22.76
CA GLU A 514 -0.13 33.03 21.60
C GLU A 514 -0.07 31.84 20.63
N MET A 515 -0.14 30.61 21.13
CA MET A 515 -0.24 29.42 20.26
C MET A 515 -1.55 29.43 19.47
N LEU A 516 -2.70 29.68 20.09
CA LEU A 516 -3.99 29.80 19.40
C LEU A 516 -3.96 30.88 18.31
N ARG A 517 -3.39 32.05 18.63
CA ARG A 517 -3.19 33.12 17.66
C ARG A 517 -2.29 32.70 16.50
N THR A 518 -1.22 31.94 16.79
CA THR A 518 -0.31 31.43 15.77
C THR A 518 -1.03 30.44 14.85
N TYR A 519 -1.88 29.57 15.40
CA TYR A 519 -2.70 28.62 14.64
C TYR A 519 -3.65 29.37 13.70
N ALA A 520 -4.46 30.28 14.24
CA ALA A 520 -5.37 31.10 13.46
C ALA A 520 -4.65 31.85 12.32
N LEU A 521 -3.45 32.39 12.57
CA LEU A 521 -2.66 33.10 11.57
C LEU A 521 -2.13 32.17 10.46
N LYS A 522 -1.75 30.93 10.81
CA LYS A 522 -1.29 29.93 9.84
C LYS A 522 -2.44 29.47 8.94
N ILE A 523 -3.59 29.16 9.53
CA ILE A 523 -4.81 28.76 8.81
C ILE A 523 -5.23 29.87 7.85
N TYR A 524 -5.36 31.10 8.34
CA TYR A 524 -5.69 32.26 7.51
C TYR A 524 -4.71 32.48 6.33
N LYS A 525 -3.47 32.02 6.45
CA LYS A 525 -2.45 32.13 5.42
C LYS A 525 -2.30 30.87 4.55
N SER A 526 -2.93 29.76 4.89
CA SER A 526 -2.76 28.51 4.17
C SER A 526 -3.33 28.64 2.77
N ASP A 527 -2.75 27.89 1.83
CA ASP A 527 -3.23 27.90 0.46
C ASP A 527 -4.65 27.33 0.39
N GLU A 528 -4.99 26.33 1.20
CA GLU A 528 -6.36 25.76 1.30
C GLU A 528 -7.45 26.80 1.62
N VAL A 529 -7.17 27.74 2.53
CA VAL A 529 -8.12 28.82 2.89
C VAL A 529 -8.08 29.97 1.87
N LYS A 530 -6.95 30.16 1.17
CA LYS A 530 -6.82 31.21 0.15
C LYS A 530 -7.33 30.80 -1.23
N SER A 531 -7.24 29.51 -1.56
CA SER A 531 -7.62 28.94 -2.85
C SER A 531 -9.08 28.52 -2.89
N SER A 532 -9.72 28.37 -1.73
CA SER A 532 -11.16 28.18 -1.62
C SER A 532 -11.86 29.53 -1.55
N ASP A 533 -13.11 29.59 -2.02
CA ASP A 533 -14.03 30.70 -1.75
C ASP A 533 -14.44 30.79 -0.26
N SER A 534 -13.84 29.94 0.59
CA SER A 534 -14.05 29.79 2.03
C SER A 534 -13.48 30.99 2.80
N LYS A 535 -14.31 31.62 3.62
CA LYS A 535 -13.84 32.62 4.58
C LYS A 535 -13.62 31.96 5.94
N PHE A 536 -12.38 31.98 6.44
CA PHE A 536 -12.07 31.54 7.80
C PHE A 536 -12.69 32.49 8.84
N GLN A 537 -13.76 32.06 9.50
CA GLN A 537 -14.57 32.91 10.37
C GLN A 537 -14.50 32.56 11.85
N ASN A 538 -14.30 31.29 12.23
CA ASN A 538 -14.40 30.91 13.62
C ASN A 538 -13.17 30.13 14.09
N PHE A 539 -12.68 30.47 15.29
CA PHE A 539 -11.70 29.64 16.01
C PHE A 539 -12.35 29.17 17.31
N ILE A 540 -12.57 27.87 17.41
CA ILE A 540 -13.35 27.23 18.47
C ILE A 540 -12.38 26.58 19.48
N VAL A 541 -12.42 27.02 20.72
CA VAL A 541 -11.77 26.32 21.83
C VAL A 541 -12.80 25.44 22.50
N ILE A 542 -12.61 24.13 22.43
CA ILE A 542 -13.52 23.15 23.03
C ILE A 542 -12.98 22.82 24.42
N THR A 543 -13.80 22.85 25.46
CA THR A 543 -13.34 22.59 26.83
C THR A 543 -14.43 21.96 27.70
N ASN A 544 -14.05 21.30 28.77
CA ASN A 544 -14.96 20.75 29.78
C ASN A 544 -15.12 21.66 31.01
N ALA A 545 -14.59 22.87 30.98
CA ALA A 545 -14.57 23.79 32.11
C ALA A 545 -15.25 25.12 31.78
N ARG A 546 -15.63 25.86 32.82
CA ARG A 546 -16.23 27.19 32.70
C ARG A 546 -15.21 28.21 32.14
N PRO A 547 -15.67 29.35 31.59
CA PRO A 547 -14.81 30.25 30.82
C PRO A 547 -13.60 30.89 31.53
N GLY A 548 -13.54 30.89 32.86
CA GLY A 548 -12.40 31.39 33.63
C GLY A 548 -11.83 32.71 33.08
N ASN A 549 -10.59 32.70 32.61
CA ASN A 549 -9.91 33.86 32.01
C ASN A 549 -9.87 33.86 30.47
N PHE A 550 -10.66 33.02 29.79
CA PHE A 550 -10.62 32.88 28.33
C PHE A 550 -10.85 34.20 27.59
N GLY A 551 -11.84 35.01 28.01
CA GLY A 551 -12.12 36.30 27.36
C GLY A 551 -10.94 37.28 27.44
N SER A 552 -10.43 37.49 28.65
CA SER A 552 -9.39 38.49 28.91
C SER A 552 -7.98 38.08 28.44
N VAL A 553 -7.76 36.78 28.17
CA VAL A 553 -6.48 36.25 27.68
C VAL A 553 -6.59 35.68 26.26
N GLY A 554 -7.40 34.63 26.08
CA GLY A 554 -7.56 33.92 24.80
C GLY A 554 -8.23 34.75 23.71
N ALA A 555 -9.46 35.18 23.95
CA ALA A 555 -10.24 35.97 22.99
C ALA A 555 -9.53 37.29 22.65
N LYS A 556 -9.01 37.98 23.68
CA LYS A 556 -8.16 39.17 23.53
C LYS A 556 -7.00 38.99 22.57
N LYS A 557 -6.37 37.82 22.58
CA LYS A 557 -5.21 37.52 21.74
C LYS A 557 -5.60 37.25 20.30
N LEU A 558 -6.68 36.51 20.10
CA LEU A 558 -7.27 36.19 18.80
C LEU A 558 -7.85 37.44 18.12
N ASN A 559 -8.71 38.20 18.81
CA ASN A 559 -9.29 39.46 18.32
C ASN A 559 -8.25 40.58 18.11
N GLY A 560 -7.08 40.48 18.74
CA GLY A 560 -5.95 41.39 18.50
C GLY A 560 -5.29 41.25 17.12
N MET A 561 -5.68 40.25 16.31
CA MET A 561 -5.11 40.00 14.99
C MET A 561 -5.63 40.99 13.95
N ARG A 562 -4.79 41.92 13.48
CA ARG A 562 -5.16 42.91 12.44
C ARG A 562 -5.66 42.33 11.10
N LYS A 563 -5.35 41.07 10.80
CA LYS A 563 -5.64 40.44 9.50
C LYS A 563 -6.80 39.45 9.54
N TRP A 564 -7.25 39.05 10.73
CA TRP A 564 -8.33 38.09 10.89
C TRP A 564 -9.52 38.80 11.50
N ASN A 565 -10.66 38.72 10.84
CA ASN A 565 -11.92 39.34 11.21
C ASN A 565 -12.96 38.28 11.61
N GLY A 566 -12.50 37.18 12.23
CA GLY A 566 -13.37 36.13 12.73
C GLY A 566 -13.80 36.33 14.17
N ILE A 567 -14.47 35.33 14.73
CA ILE A 567 -15.01 35.30 16.09
C ILE A 567 -14.40 34.12 16.87
N PRO A 568 -13.77 34.37 18.03
CA PRO A 568 -13.40 33.33 18.98
C PRO A 568 -14.66 32.72 19.59
N VAL A 569 -14.70 31.39 19.66
CA VAL A 569 -15.78 30.63 20.28
C VAL A 569 -15.18 29.78 21.39
N LEU A 570 -15.80 29.79 22.57
CA LEU A 570 -15.55 28.84 23.63
C LEU A 570 -16.74 27.88 23.68
N MET A 571 -16.51 26.62 23.32
CA MET A 571 -17.53 25.59 23.27
C MET A 571 -17.36 24.64 24.44
N HIS A 572 -18.36 24.56 25.31
CA HIS A 572 -18.37 23.59 26.39
C HIS A 572 -18.64 22.17 25.84
N SER A 573 -18.08 21.13 26.46
CA SER A 573 -18.32 19.73 26.09
C SER A 573 -19.81 19.36 26.12
N ASP A 574 -20.59 20.01 26.98
CA ASP A 574 -22.04 19.82 27.02
C ASP A 574 -22.76 20.30 25.74
N PHE A 575 -22.21 21.30 25.03
CA PHE A 575 -22.73 21.66 23.71
C PHE A 575 -22.51 20.52 22.72
N LEU A 576 -21.34 19.86 22.73
CA LEU A 576 -21.08 18.69 21.87
C LEU A 576 -22.02 17.52 22.20
N LEU A 577 -22.26 17.24 23.48
CA LEU A 577 -23.24 16.22 23.88
C LEU A 577 -24.65 16.57 23.39
N GLY A 578 -25.04 17.85 23.47
CA GLY A 578 -26.29 18.35 22.93
C GLY A 578 -26.35 18.25 21.40
N LEU A 579 -25.24 18.56 20.71
CA LEU A 579 -25.09 18.44 19.26
C LEU A 579 -25.30 17.00 18.81
N TYR A 580 -24.66 16.04 19.47
CA TYR A 580 -24.83 14.61 19.19
C TYR A 580 -26.28 14.17 19.37
N ILE A 581 -26.91 14.50 20.50
CA ILE A 581 -28.30 14.10 20.78
C ILE A 581 -29.23 14.66 19.71
N GLY A 582 -29.20 15.98 19.49
CA GLY A 582 -30.10 16.62 18.54
C GLY A 582 -29.83 16.20 17.09
N TYR A 583 -28.57 15.92 16.72
CA TYR A 583 -28.26 15.43 15.37
C TYR A 583 -28.93 14.08 15.12
N ASN A 584 -28.80 13.15 16.06
CA ASN A 584 -29.39 11.81 15.92
C ASN A 584 -30.93 11.85 16.00
N GLU A 585 -31.51 12.74 16.81
CA GLU A 585 -32.97 12.93 16.89
C GLU A 585 -33.56 13.52 15.59
N ASN A 586 -32.77 14.27 14.80
CA ASN A 586 -33.22 14.99 13.62
C ASN A 586 -32.53 14.51 12.32
N MET A 587 -31.90 13.34 12.33
CA MET A 587 -30.98 12.90 11.26
C MET A 587 -31.60 12.94 9.86
N GLU A 588 -32.82 12.42 9.70
CA GLU A 588 -33.51 12.41 8.39
C GLU A 588 -33.83 13.84 7.93
N LEU A 589 -34.33 14.70 8.84
CA LEU A 589 -34.59 16.10 8.53
C LEU A 589 -33.32 16.87 8.14
N ILE A 590 -32.19 16.57 8.79
CA ILE A 590 -30.88 17.15 8.50
C ILE A 590 -30.37 16.70 7.14
N LYS A 591 -30.52 15.41 6.78
CA LYS A 591 -30.11 14.92 5.46
C LYS A 591 -30.85 15.67 4.34
N ASP A 592 -32.14 15.90 4.52
CA ASP A 592 -32.97 16.62 3.55
C ASP A 592 -32.72 18.13 3.53
N ASN A 593 -32.18 18.71 4.62
CA ASN A 593 -31.99 20.15 4.79
C ASN A 593 -30.57 20.50 5.31
N ILE A 594 -29.53 19.86 4.76
CA ILE A 594 -28.15 19.99 5.28
C ILE A 594 -27.63 21.43 5.23
N HIS A 595 -28.06 22.21 4.24
CA HIS A 595 -27.67 23.61 4.09
C HIS A 595 -28.25 24.48 5.22
N ASP A 596 -29.51 24.27 5.59
CA ASP A 596 -30.16 24.99 6.70
C ASP A 596 -29.51 24.62 8.04
N PHE A 597 -29.16 23.34 8.20
CA PHE A 597 -28.42 22.87 9.37
C PHE A 597 -27.06 23.58 9.49
N TYR A 598 -26.31 23.70 8.38
CA TYR A 598 -25.02 24.40 8.36
C TYR A 598 -25.15 25.92 8.50
N GLU A 599 -26.18 26.56 7.95
CA GLU A 599 -26.45 27.98 8.17
C GLU A 599 -26.73 28.24 9.66
N GLN A 600 -27.62 27.45 10.28
CA GLN A 600 -27.95 27.61 11.69
C GLN A 600 -26.74 27.39 12.59
N LEU A 601 -25.90 26.40 12.29
CA LEU A 601 -24.69 26.16 13.06
C LEU A 601 -23.73 27.35 12.92
N TYR A 602 -23.57 27.89 11.71
CA TYR A 602 -22.78 29.10 11.49
C TYR A 602 -23.32 30.29 12.28
N LEU A 603 -24.63 30.50 12.30
CA LEU A 603 -25.26 31.57 13.07
C LEU A 603 -25.04 31.38 14.58
N THR A 604 -25.17 30.15 15.10
CA THR A 604 -24.87 29.85 16.51
C THR A 604 -23.43 30.17 16.87
N LEU A 605 -22.46 29.80 16.01
CA LEU A 605 -21.04 30.13 16.20
C LEU A 605 -20.74 31.64 16.13
N ASN A 606 -21.66 32.44 15.59
CA ASN A 606 -21.50 33.88 15.37
C ASN A 606 -22.55 34.72 16.12
N ASP A 607 -23.16 34.19 17.19
CA ASP A 607 -24.11 34.93 18.05
C ASP A 607 -25.31 35.49 17.23
N GLY A 608 -25.85 34.64 16.34
CA GLY A 608 -26.98 34.93 15.47
C GLY A 608 -26.69 35.87 14.30
N LYS A 609 -25.41 36.15 14.00
CA LYS A 609 -25.00 37.15 13.00
C LYS A 609 -24.28 36.51 11.81
N LEU A 610 -24.52 37.07 10.62
CA LEU A 610 -23.88 36.63 9.37
C LEU A 610 -22.54 37.30 9.06
N TYR A 611 -22.30 38.47 9.65
CA TYR A 611 -21.17 39.33 9.31
C TYR A 611 -20.47 39.80 10.57
N HIS A 612 -19.16 40.00 10.45
CA HIS A 612 -18.33 40.50 11.52
C HIS A 612 -18.82 41.86 12.05
N GLN A 613 -18.82 42.01 13.37
CA GLN A 613 -19.06 43.28 14.05
C GLN A 613 -17.75 43.84 14.60
N ASN A 614 -17.65 45.16 14.80
CA ASN A 614 -16.59 45.73 15.63
C ASN A 614 -16.76 45.21 17.07
N ILE A 615 -16.12 44.10 17.37
CA ILE A 615 -16.22 43.40 18.64
C ILE A 615 -15.18 43.93 19.62
N ASP A 616 -15.54 43.93 20.92
CA ASP A 616 -14.57 44.14 21.99
C ASP A 616 -13.42 43.13 21.84
N ARG A 617 -12.20 43.52 22.21
CA ARG A 617 -11.08 42.59 22.19
C ARG A 617 -11.35 41.36 23.05
N GLU A 618 -12.07 41.50 24.15
CA GLU A 618 -12.36 40.40 25.07
C GLU A 618 -13.63 39.61 24.70
N TYR A 619 -14.29 39.97 23.58
CA TYR A 619 -15.51 39.31 23.13
C TYR A 619 -15.25 37.89 22.60
N TYR A 620 -16.11 36.96 22.99
CA TYR A 620 -16.19 35.60 22.46
C TYR A 620 -17.62 35.10 22.57
N VAL A 621 -17.97 34.10 21.76
CA VAL A 621 -19.22 33.36 21.90
C VAL A 621 -18.97 32.20 22.87
N HIS A 622 -19.83 32.04 23.87
CA HIS A 622 -19.77 30.90 24.80
C HIS A 622 -20.95 29.98 24.52
N LEU A 623 -20.68 28.73 24.16
CA LEU A 623 -21.70 27.75 23.81
C LEU A 623 -21.84 26.68 24.90
N THR A 624 -23.06 26.52 25.42
CA THR A 624 -23.43 25.54 26.45
C THR A 624 -24.51 24.58 25.94
N ARG A 625 -24.99 23.68 26.81
CA ARG A 625 -26.07 22.75 26.48
C ARG A 625 -27.34 23.45 26.01
N GLU A 626 -27.67 24.59 26.59
CA GLU A 626 -28.86 25.38 26.28
C GLU A 626 -28.79 25.91 24.85
N ASP A 627 -27.62 26.36 24.41
CA ASP A 627 -27.42 26.87 23.05
C ASP A 627 -27.60 25.75 22.00
N ALA A 628 -27.20 24.51 22.32
CA ALA A 628 -27.47 23.37 21.44
C ALA A 628 -28.98 23.12 21.28
N LYS A 629 -29.78 23.28 22.34
CA LYS A 629 -31.25 23.15 22.25
C LYS A 629 -31.84 24.25 21.38
N VAL A 630 -31.44 25.50 21.60
CA VAL A 630 -31.90 26.66 20.81
C VAL A 630 -31.51 26.49 19.35
N PHE A 631 -30.30 26.01 19.07
CA PHE A 631 -29.84 25.68 17.72
C PHE A 631 -30.80 24.69 17.02
N PHE A 632 -31.14 23.57 17.63
CA PHE A 632 -32.06 22.59 17.02
C PHE A 632 -33.51 23.06 16.97
N GLU A 633 -33.95 23.93 17.89
CA GLU A 633 -35.25 24.60 17.79
C GLU A 633 -35.31 25.51 16.57
N ASN A 634 -34.27 26.34 16.35
CA ASN A 634 -34.20 27.22 15.18
C ASN A 634 -34.09 26.42 13.89
N PHE A 635 -33.23 25.40 13.84
CA PHE A 635 -33.12 24.51 12.69
C PHE A 635 -34.47 23.89 12.31
N ARG A 636 -35.22 23.34 13.28
CA ARG A 636 -36.54 22.75 12.99
C ARG A 636 -37.57 23.77 12.51
N ASN A 637 -37.46 25.03 12.94
CA ASN A 637 -38.37 26.09 12.51
C ASN A 637 -38.07 26.57 11.07
N GLU A 638 -36.82 26.47 10.63
CA GLU A 638 -36.38 26.90 9.30
C GLU A 638 -36.37 25.77 8.28
N ALA A 639 -36.02 24.55 8.71
CA ALA A 639 -35.95 23.38 7.85
C ALA A 639 -37.29 23.20 7.16
N SER A 640 -37.25 23.26 5.83
CA SER A 640 -38.43 22.96 5.03
C SER A 640 -38.72 21.47 5.18
N VAL A 641 -39.91 21.12 5.69
CA VAL A 641 -40.44 19.79 5.41
C VAL A 641 -40.66 19.80 3.91
N SER A 642 -39.86 19.05 3.16
CA SER A 642 -39.93 18.98 1.71
C SER A 642 -41.39 18.71 1.32
N GLY A 643 -42.04 19.77 0.84
CA GLY A 643 -43.48 19.84 0.58
C GLY A 643 -43.88 19.11 -0.70
N LEU A 644 -43.26 17.96 -0.96
CA LEU A 644 -43.88 16.95 -1.80
C LEU A 644 -44.60 16.01 -0.84
N ASP A 645 -45.79 16.44 -0.41
CA ASP A 645 -46.77 15.48 0.05
C ASP A 645 -46.98 14.52 -1.12
N ILE A 646 -46.43 13.30 -0.99
CA ILE A 646 -46.54 12.24 -1.99
C ILE A 646 -48.03 12.01 -2.30
N THR A 647 -48.93 12.34 -1.39
CA THR A 647 -50.37 12.33 -1.58
C THR A 647 -50.85 13.42 -2.54
N GLU A 648 -50.34 14.65 -2.44
CA GLU A 648 -50.64 15.73 -3.41
C GLU A 648 -50.03 15.46 -4.79
N LEU A 649 -48.79 14.95 -4.86
CA LEU A 649 -48.18 14.55 -6.13
C LEU A 649 -48.96 13.40 -6.77
N ARG A 650 -49.38 12.41 -5.97
CA ARG A 650 -50.20 11.30 -6.43
C ARG A 650 -51.58 11.76 -6.89
N GLU A 651 -52.24 12.66 -6.16
CA GLU A 651 -53.51 13.25 -6.60
C GLU A 651 -53.35 14.07 -7.89
N PHE A 652 -52.27 14.82 -8.05
CA PHE A 652 -51.97 15.56 -9.28
C PHE A 652 -51.70 14.61 -10.46
N LEU A 653 -50.92 13.54 -10.26
CA LEU A 653 -50.66 12.53 -11.29
C LEU A 653 -51.93 11.75 -11.66
N GLU A 654 -52.78 11.41 -10.69
CA GLU A 654 -54.03 10.66 -10.87
C GLU A 654 -55.19 11.52 -11.41
N LYS A 655 -55.22 12.84 -11.18
CA LYS A 655 -56.27 13.74 -11.70
C LYS A 655 -55.91 14.44 -13.00
N ASP A 656 -54.67 14.93 -13.13
CA ASP A 656 -54.30 15.88 -14.19
C ASP A 656 -53.49 15.26 -15.33
N ILE A 657 -52.77 14.16 -15.10
CA ILE A 657 -51.94 13.51 -16.14
C ILE A 657 -52.59 12.23 -16.69
N LEU A 658 -53.32 11.47 -15.87
CA LEU A 658 -54.04 10.27 -16.28
C LEU A 658 -55.56 10.44 -16.09
N PRO A 659 -56.29 11.13 -17.00
CA PRO A 659 -57.73 11.09 -16.95
C PRO A 659 -58.23 9.74 -17.49
N VAL A 660 -58.45 8.80 -16.56
CA VAL A 660 -59.05 7.45 -16.71
C VAL A 660 -58.20 6.41 -17.43
#